data_AF-A0A928DAM6-F1
#
_entry.id   AF-A0A928DAM6-F1
#
_cell.length_a   1.000
_cell.length_b   1.000
_cell.length_c   1.000
_cell.angle_alpha   90.00
_cell.angle_beta   90.00
_cell.angle_gamma   90.00
#
_symmetry.space_group_name_H-M   'P 1'
#
loop_
_entity.id
_entity.type
_entity.pdbx_description
1 polymer ?
#
loop_
_entity_poly.entity_id
_entity_poly.type
_entity_poly.pdbx_seq_one_letter_code
_entity_poly.pdbx_strand_id
1 'polypeptide(L)'
;MPRTTRTIVLASLTMLFAVGMTVAATPEEPEYLNPIYLDVADKAKVSLADALAGCNAANGTSYSVQGLDGGDFKDCTIVKRGNGELRMNVAMTNFMGAIHVEEGVLTATNHYALGAGNSGAPESGTFVHDGATLYMGSDASTINPVEGECITIEGYGNSATYGAIRVENADKNAFWGLGRNLALSDDARIVYGAHPTTTRRLGFKGYGDYPQMMDMNGRTLTLQGNYNREQPYFTFWGVTGNSEEVPQFMTDPGHIIATNLTLMMQYDMILAGDASNMFTLRYVDFGLMTERNTYAPWSIDVRENSAFMGGECSLGRLSCVTNVGQWNGPIILSSDAGLKRWTSSNEHFSHISFKGKVSGPGGFRPAGGIGTRDKVALHLLNPENDFAGGIVMTNGVIYAGENGVIPPNGGMVVLTNSVLHLCGKLDETYTLPSLELNGRSSVVGGNGRWTGCVSKTGEGAAKYSSSVGGPLLDVTEGELCFPKFRTGLYTGQYTYGPNTQARQKMLTTTHTNRIVCAPEMAYAMSESGCWSASNTLYSYSGTIWNREEDADWTFAASVIHAYVELDGKEVLRAYPSNWSQRYATNRTVRVTKGAHRMVVSVASIKYPGDMANDMLNVYNNTWTWNDKSGIMLDRQGRGSKNVADYERLEDPGDGSLFTLSSEQDDSWLPAFDRVNVDEGAVLNLDGHAYSAQDISGGGTVTGGDVTVNGAFIADSRSVAGGGTLAFGGRLAFAEGAKFKAAVDRAEVPQSIRENGWLAAYAEGGIAGLPEVDESSRRNWRVFKTDDGRGLMVSYYGRFAVIVR
;
A
#
# COMPACT_ATOMS: atom_id res chain seq x y z
N MET A 1 -64.05 -35.76 14.60
CA MET A 1 -64.92 -36.76 13.94
C MET A 1 -65.46 -36.16 12.64
N PRO A 2 -65.58 -36.89 11.53
CA PRO A 2 -64.88 -38.12 11.18
C PRO A 2 -64.19 -38.08 9.79
N ARG A 3 -63.22 -39.00 9.65
CA ARG A 3 -62.70 -39.56 8.40
C ARG A 3 -63.83 -40.20 7.59
N THR A 4 -63.69 -40.21 6.27
CA THR A 4 -64.07 -41.35 5.41
C THR A 4 -63.48 -41.12 4.02
N THR A 5 -62.42 -41.84 3.63
CA THR A 5 -62.46 -43.15 2.95
C THR A 5 -63.27 -43.09 1.65
N ARG A 6 -62.57 -43.10 0.50
CA ARG A 6 -63.15 -43.55 -0.77
C ARG A 6 -62.31 -44.69 -1.33
N THR A 7 -62.90 -45.87 -1.19
CA THR A 7 -62.60 -47.11 -1.89
C THR A 7 -62.73 -46.89 -3.40
N ILE A 8 -61.69 -47.29 -4.14
CA ILE A 8 -61.67 -47.36 -5.60
C ILE A 8 -62.40 -48.65 -6.01
N VAL A 9 -63.41 -48.51 -6.87
CA VAL A 9 -64.05 -49.63 -7.59
C VAL A 9 -63.53 -49.61 -9.02
N LEU A 10 -62.92 -50.72 -9.43
CA LEU A 10 -62.60 -51.03 -10.82
C LEU A 10 -63.90 -51.23 -11.63
N ALA A 11 -64.01 -50.56 -12.77
CA ALA A 11 -64.75 -51.06 -13.92
C ALA A 11 -64.20 -50.46 -15.21
N SER A 12 -63.48 -51.31 -15.92
CA SER A 12 -63.26 -51.44 -17.37
C SER A 12 -63.94 -50.43 -18.28
N LEU A 13 -63.15 -49.74 -19.10
CA LEU A 13 -63.59 -49.30 -20.43
C LEU A 13 -62.44 -49.45 -21.44
N THR A 14 -62.58 -50.45 -22.30
CA THR A 14 -61.78 -50.65 -23.49
C THR A 14 -62.23 -49.64 -24.54
N MET A 15 -61.36 -48.72 -24.96
CA MET A 15 -61.53 -48.01 -26.22
C MET A 15 -60.20 -47.95 -26.97
N LEU A 16 -60.28 -48.49 -28.18
CA LEU A 16 -59.26 -48.62 -29.19
C LEU A 16 -59.01 -47.25 -29.83
N PHE A 17 -57.79 -46.73 -29.77
CA PHE A 17 -57.28 -45.80 -30.79
C PHE A 17 -55.81 -46.12 -31.06
N ALA A 18 -55.57 -46.63 -32.27
CA ALA A 18 -54.25 -46.76 -32.84
C ALA A 18 -53.73 -45.36 -33.20
N VAL A 19 -52.65 -44.94 -32.55
CA VAL A 19 -51.77 -43.89 -33.02
C VAL A 19 -50.37 -44.46 -32.93
N GLY A 20 -49.70 -44.58 -34.08
CA GLY A 20 -48.33 -45.05 -34.16
C GLY A 20 -47.41 -44.10 -33.40
N MET A 21 -46.93 -44.55 -32.24
CA MET A 21 -45.75 -43.98 -31.60
C MET A 21 -44.57 -44.85 -32.02
N THR A 22 -43.69 -44.26 -32.83
CA THR A 22 -42.30 -44.69 -32.93
C THR A 22 -41.74 -44.66 -31.52
N VAL A 23 -41.47 -45.82 -30.94
CA VAL A 23 -40.73 -45.92 -29.68
C VAL A 23 -39.34 -45.37 -29.97
N ALA A 24 -39.08 -44.13 -29.55
CA ALA A 24 -37.72 -43.66 -29.42
C ALA A 24 -37.03 -44.63 -28.45
N ALA A 25 -35.96 -45.27 -28.91
CA ALA A 25 -35.10 -46.06 -28.06
C ALA A 25 -34.77 -45.22 -26.82
N THR A 26 -35.06 -45.75 -25.64
CA THR A 26 -34.40 -45.30 -24.42
C THR A 26 -32.90 -45.25 -24.71
N PRO A 27 -32.19 -44.14 -24.42
CA PRO A 27 -30.75 -44.15 -24.53
C PRO A 27 -30.26 -45.30 -23.66
N GLU A 28 -29.53 -46.24 -24.25
CA GLU A 28 -28.78 -47.22 -23.47
C GLU A 28 -27.95 -46.43 -22.46
N GLU A 29 -28.13 -46.71 -21.16
CA GLU A 29 -27.17 -46.25 -20.16
C GLU A 29 -25.80 -46.74 -20.62
N PRO A 30 -24.78 -45.86 -20.70
CA PRO A 30 -23.45 -46.31 -21.07
C PRO A 30 -23.04 -47.40 -20.06
N GLU A 31 -22.70 -48.60 -20.55
CA GLU A 31 -22.04 -49.61 -19.73
C GLU A 31 -20.75 -48.98 -19.20
N TYR A 32 -20.76 -48.53 -17.95
CA TYR A 32 -19.56 -48.02 -17.29
C TYR A 32 -18.51 -49.12 -17.31
N LEU A 33 -17.38 -48.88 -18.00
CA LEU A 33 -16.25 -49.79 -18.01
C LEU A 33 -15.79 -50.05 -16.57
N ASN A 34 -15.56 -51.31 -16.21
CA ASN A 34 -15.07 -51.69 -14.89
C ASN A 34 -13.76 -50.94 -14.56
N PRO A 35 -13.57 -50.47 -13.31
CA PRO A 35 -12.32 -49.82 -12.90
C PRO A 35 -11.10 -50.75 -13.06
N ILE A 36 -9.98 -50.17 -13.50
CA ILE A 36 -8.66 -50.81 -13.57
C ILE A 36 -7.94 -50.58 -12.24
N TYR A 37 -7.83 -51.63 -11.43
CA TYR A 37 -7.10 -51.59 -10.17
C TYR A 37 -5.61 -51.90 -10.39
N LEU A 38 -4.75 -50.98 -9.95
CA LEU A 38 -3.30 -51.05 -10.06
C LEU A 38 -2.69 -51.10 -8.65
N ASP A 39 -2.45 -52.31 -8.15
CA ASP A 39 -1.82 -52.55 -6.83
C ASP A 39 -0.29 -52.45 -6.93
N VAL A 40 0.30 -51.44 -6.30
CA VAL A 40 1.75 -51.25 -6.28
C VAL A 40 2.30 -51.56 -4.89
N ALA A 41 3.09 -52.63 -4.81
CA ALA A 41 3.67 -53.11 -3.56
C ALA A 41 4.51 -52.03 -2.83
N ASP A 42 4.60 -52.14 -1.51
CA ASP A 42 5.37 -51.21 -0.67
C ASP A 42 6.81 -51.05 -1.18
N LYS A 43 7.27 -49.78 -1.26
CA LYS A 43 8.57 -49.35 -1.78
C LYS A 43 8.86 -49.68 -3.26
N ALA A 44 7.96 -50.38 -3.97
CA ALA A 44 8.12 -50.60 -5.39
C ALA A 44 7.92 -49.28 -6.16
N LYS A 45 8.62 -49.15 -7.29
CA LYS A 45 8.46 -48.05 -8.24
C LYS A 45 8.20 -48.65 -9.61
N VAL A 46 6.99 -48.48 -10.12
CA VAL A 46 6.51 -49.23 -11.30
C VAL A 46 6.00 -48.25 -12.35
N SER A 47 6.33 -48.48 -13.62
CA SER A 47 5.78 -47.67 -14.73
C SER A 47 4.32 -48.03 -15.00
N LEU A 48 3.55 -47.14 -15.65
CA LEU A 48 2.17 -47.46 -16.03
C LEU A 48 2.09 -48.74 -16.87
N ALA A 49 2.99 -48.91 -17.84
CA ALA A 49 3.02 -50.10 -18.70
C ALA A 49 3.26 -51.39 -17.89
N ASP A 50 4.21 -51.36 -16.95
CA ASP A 50 4.51 -52.52 -16.11
C ASP A 50 3.35 -52.85 -15.14
N ALA A 51 2.70 -51.81 -14.60
CA ALA A 51 1.53 -51.99 -13.72
C ALA A 51 0.35 -52.61 -14.47
N LEU A 52 0.07 -52.15 -15.70
CA LEU A 52 -0.96 -52.74 -16.57
C LEU A 52 -0.62 -54.19 -16.93
N ALA A 53 0.65 -54.49 -17.25
CA ALA A 53 1.09 -55.86 -17.52
C ALA A 53 0.89 -56.79 -16.31
N GLY A 54 1.19 -56.30 -15.09
CA GLY A 54 0.91 -57.00 -13.85
C GLY A 54 -0.58 -57.26 -13.62
N CYS A 55 -1.42 -56.24 -13.85
CA CYS A 55 -2.88 -56.35 -13.76
C CYS A 55 -3.44 -57.37 -14.76
N ASN A 56 -2.97 -57.33 -16.02
CA ASN A 56 -3.36 -58.28 -17.07
C ASN A 56 -2.99 -59.72 -16.71
N ALA A 57 -1.79 -59.93 -16.16
CA ALA A 57 -1.36 -61.26 -15.73
C ALA A 57 -2.20 -61.78 -14.55
N ALA A 58 -2.62 -60.90 -13.63
CA ALA A 58 -3.42 -61.28 -12.46
C ALA A 58 -4.89 -61.56 -12.80
N ASN A 59 -5.48 -60.78 -13.71
CA ASN A 59 -6.92 -60.74 -13.95
C ASN A 59 -7.36 -61.31 -15.30
N GLY A 60 -6.41 -61.71 -16.17
CA GLY A 60 -6.72 -62.21 -17.51
C GLY A 60 -7.24 -61.14 -18.47
N THR A 61 -6.88 -59.88 -18.24
CA THR A 61 -7.27 -58.71 -19.05
C THR A 61 -6.22 -58.37 -20.10
N SER A 62 -6.50 -57.40 -20.98
CA SER A 62 -5.60 -56.95 -22.04
C SER A 62 -5.49 -55.43 -22.13
N TYR A 63 -5.38 -54.77 -20.98
CA TYR A 63 -5.21 -53.31 -20.90
C TYR A 63 -3.85 -52.89 -21.46
N SER A 64 -3.80 -51.73 -22.11
CA SER A 64 -2.56 -51.16 -22.66
C SER A 64 -2.61 -49.63 -22.59
N VAL A 65 -1.44 -48.99 -22.60
CA VAL A 65 -1.33 -47.53 -22.64
C VAL A 65 -2.05 -46.94 -23.87
N GLN A 66 -1.90 -47.57 -25.04
CA GLN A 66 -2.60 -47.13 -26.26
C GLN A 66 -4.13 -47.27 -26.12
N GLY A 67 -4.59 -48.28 -25.37
CA GLY A 67 -6.01 -48.42 -25.06
C GLY A 67 -6.55 -47.29 -24.18
N LEU A 68 -5.73 -46.76 -23.27
CA LEU A 68 -6.08 -45.61 -22.42
C LEU A 68 -5.99 -44.27 -23.19
N ASP A 69 -5.04 -44.13 -24.12
CA ASP A 69 -4.86 -42.91 -24.93
C ASP A 69 -5.72 -42.94 -26.20
N GLY A 70 -7.03 -42.78 -26.04
CA GLY A 70 -7.99 -42.65 -27.15
C GLY A 70 -8.50 -43.96 -27.75
N GLY A 71 -8.08 -45.11 -27.20
CA GLY A 71 -8.59 -46.43 -27.53
C GLY A 71 -9.83 -46.84 -26.70
N ASP A 72 -10.05 -48.15 -26.57
CA ASP A 72 -11.25 -48.75 -25.97
C ASP A 72 -11.41 -48.48 -24.45
N PHE A 73 -10.35 -48.04 -23.78
CA PHE A 73 -10.32 -47.80 -22.32
C PHE A 73 -10.13 -46.32 -21.96
N LYS A 74 -10.25 -45.41 -22.92
CA LYS A 74 -10.00 -43.98 -22.69
C LYS A 74 -10.91 -43.33 -21.65
N ASP A 75 -12.11 -43.89 -21.44
CA ASP A 75 -13.11 -43.40 -20.48
C ASP A 75 -13.14 -44.22 -19.18
N CYS A 76 -12.23 -45.19 -18.99
CA CYS A 76 -12.25 -46.07 -17.82
C CYS A 76 -11.68 -45.39 -16.56
N THR A 77 -12.08 -45.88 -15.39
CA THR A 77 -11.49 -45.44 -14.12
C THR A 77 -10.20 -46.20 -13.82
N ILE A 78 -9.11 -45.49 -13.50
CA ILE A 78 -7.88 -46.07 -12.98
C ILE A 78 -7.85 -45.87 -11.46
N VAL A 79 -7.62 -46.93 -10.71
CA VAL A 79 -7.51 -46.89 -9.24
C VAL A 79 -6.13 -47.37 -8.82
N LYS A 80 -5.31 -46.47 -8.29
CA LYS A 80 -3.99 -46.76 -7.77
C LYS A 80 -4.07 -47.13 -6.29
N ARG A 81 -3.51 -48.29 -5.92
CA ARG A 81 -3.49 -48.85 -4.57
C ARG A 81 -2.09 -49.24 -4.11
N GLY A 82 -1.92 -49.44 -2.80
CA GLY A 82 -0.67 -49.84 -2.19
C GLY A 82 0.33 -48.69 -1.97
N ASN A 83 1.22 -48.90 -1.00
CA ASN A 83 2.19 -47.89 -0.53
C ASN A 83 3.30 -47.56 -1.53
N GLY A 84 3.43 -48.29 -2.64
CA GLY A 84 4.43 -48.03 -3.67
C GLY A 84 4.18 -46.79 -4.52
N GLU A 85 5.05 -46.58 -5.51
CA GLU A 85 5.01 -45.46 -6.47
C GLU A 85 4.58 -45.96 -7.86
N LEU A 86 3.47 -45.45 -8.37
CA LEU A 86 3.06 -45.63 -9.77
C LEU A 86 3.55 -44.43 -10.59
N ARG A 87 4.27 -44.68 -11.69
CA ARG A 87 4.80 -43.64 -12.57
C ARG A 87 4.01 -43.54 -13.86
N MET A 88 3.28 -42.43 -14.01
CA MET A 88 2.62 -42.00 -15.24
C MET A 88 3.68 -41.34 -16.14
N ASN A 89 4.47 -42.18 -16.79
CA ASN A 89 5.66 -41.79 -17.57
C ASN A 89 5.42 -41.81 -19.09
N VAL A 90 4.16 -41.69 -19.51
CA VAL A 90 3.68 -41.68 -20.89
C VAL A 90 2.58 -40.61 -20.99
N ALA A 91 2.50 -39.91 -22.12
CA ALA A 91 1.41 -38.97 -22.36
C ALA A 91 0.13 -39.76 -22.65
N MET A 92 -1.00 -39.34 -22.09
CA MET A 92 -2.32 -39.91 -22.32
C MET A 92 -3.29 -38.82 -22.77
N THR A 93 -2.95 -38.14 -23.87
CA THR A 93 -3.63 -36.91 -24.34
C THR A 93 -5.14 -37.09 -24.53
N ASN A 94 -5.57 -38.28 -24.93
CA ASN A 94 -6.98 -38.59 -25.19
C ASN A 94 -7.64 -39.42 -24.09
N PHE A 95 -7.00 -39.58 -22.93
CA PHE A 95 -7.63 -40.17 -21.75
C PHE A 95 -8.62 -39.18 -21.12
N MET A 96 -9.81 -39.69 -20.79
CA MET A 96 -10.96 -38.93 -20.31
C MET A 96 -11.58 -39.53 -19.03
N GLY A 97 -11.08 -40.68 -18.57
CA GLY A 97 -11.57 -41.35 -17.38
C GLY A 97 -11.08 -40.73 -16.07
N ALA A 98 -11.53 -41.28 -14.94
CA ALA A 98 -11.09 -40.86 -13.61
C ALA A 98 -9.80 -41.57 -13.18
N ILE A 99 -8.97 -40.90 -12.39
CA ILE A 99 -7.81 -41.49 -11.71
C ILE A 99 -7.99 -41.32 -10.20
N HIS A 100 -8.17 -42.41 -9.47
CA HIS A 100 -8.17 -42.40 -8.00
C HIS A 100 -6.82 -42.85 -7.46
N VAL A 101 -6.22 -42.04 -6.60
CA VAL A 101 -5.00 -42.37 -5.87
C VAL A 101 -5.40 -42.67 -4.43
N GLU A 102 -5.64 -43.94 -4.12
CA GLU A 102 -6.15 -44.36 -2.79
C GLU A 102 -5.03 -44.45 -1.74
N GLU A 103 -3.83 -44.87 -2.14
CA GLU A 103 -2.69 -45.05 -1.23
C GLU A 103 -1.37 -44.70 -1.91
N GLY A 104 -0.28 -44.52 -1.16
CA GLY A 104 1.09 -44.39 -1.68
C GLY A 104 1.34 -43.14 -2.53
N VAL A 105 2.16 -43.25 -3.59
CA VAL A 105 2.49 -42.13 -4.49
C VAL A 105 2.07 -42.42 -5.94
N LEU A 106 1.49 -41.44 -6.62
CA LEU A 106 1.35 -41.38 -8.09
C LEU A 106 2.28 -40.28 -8.61
N THR A 107 3.25 -40.63 -9.45
CA THR A 107 4.21 -39.69 -10.03
C THR A 107 3.84 -39.41 -11.49
N ALA A 108 3.55 -38.15 -11.82
CA ALA A 108 3.29 -37.72 -13.19
C ALA A 108 4.48 -36.92 -13.75
N THR A 109 5.12 -37.44 -14.81
CA THR A 109 6.40 -36.90 -15.32
C THR A 109 6.36 -36.41 -16.76
N ASN A 110 5.26 -36.66 -17.49
CA ASN A 110 5.08 -36.27 -18.89
C ASN A 110 3.88 -35.31 -19.05
N HIS A 111 3.88 -34.52 -20.13
CA HIS A 111 2.77 -33.64 -20.47
C HIS A 111 1.53 -34.51 -20.74
N TYR A 112 0.38 -34.14 -20.15
CA TYR A 112 -0.88 -34.89 -20.26
C TYR A 112 -0.78 -36.33 -19.73
N ALA A 113 0.11 -36.59 -18.77
CA ALA A 113 0.25 -37.91 -18.16
C ALA A 113 -0.99 -38.34 -17.36
N LEU A 114 -1.89 -37.41 -17.03
CA LEU A 114 -3.17 -37.69 -16.37
C LEU A 114 -4.39 -37.53 -17.29
N GLY A 115 -4.19 -37.14 -18.56
CA GLY A 115 -5.25 -36.70 -19.46
C GLY A 115 -5.06 -35.26 -19.93
N ALA A 116 -5.75 -34.86 -21.02
CA ALA A 116 -5.82 -33.47 -21.48
C ALA A 116 -7.12 -32.74 -21.08
N GLY A 117 -7.91 -33.32 -20.18
CA GLY A 117 -8.96 -32.60 -19.44
C GLY A 117 -10.14 -32.05 -20.26
N ASN A 118 -10.59 -32.78 -21.28
CA ASN A 118 -11.64 -32.29 -22.18
C ASN A 118 -13.09 -32.52 -21.73
N SER A 119 -13.34 -33.21 -20.61
CA SER A 119 -14.70 -33.34 -20.06
C SER A 119 -14.83 -32.42 -18.85
N GLY A 120 -15.64 -31.37 -18.96
CA GLY A 120 -16.13 -30.63 -17.79
C GLY A 120 -17.09 -31.45 -16.91
N ALA A 121 -16.96 -32.77 -16.90
CA ALA A 121 -17.78 -33.68 -16.12
C ALA A 121 -17.14 -33.86 -14.74
N PRO A 122 -17.89 -33.67 -13.64
CA PRO A 122 -17.38 -33.81 -12.28
C PRO A 122 -16.90 -35.22 -11.92
N GLU A 123 -17.24 -36.22 -12.74
CA GLU A 123 -16.82 -37.63 -12.60
C GLU A 123 -15.51 -37.95 -13.34
N SER A 124 -14.94 -37.00 -14.08
CA SER A 124 -13.65 -37.14 -14.78
C SER A 124 -12.60 -36.24 -14.14
N GLY A 125 -11.43 -36.80 -13.81
CA GLY A 125 -10.34 -36.07 -13.17
C GLY A 125 -9.48 -36.97 -12.27
N THR A 126 -8.55 -36.34 -11.55
CA THR A 126 -7.64 -37.01 -10.63
C THR A 126 -8.05 -36.74 -9.17
N PHE A 127 -8.38 -37.79 -8.45
CA PHE A 127 -8.78 -37.77 -7.03
C PHE A 127 -7.62 -38.27 -6.17
N VAL A 128 -7.11 -37.42 -5.28
CA VAL A 128 -6.06 -37.77 -4.33
C VAL A 128 -6.70 -37.97 -2.96
N HIS A 129 -6.85 -39.23 -2.57
CA HIS A 129 -7.46 -39.60 -1.29
C HIS A 129 -6.53 -39.33 -0.11
N ASP A 130 -7.09 -39.27 1.11
CA ASP A 130 -6.27 -39.16 2.31
C ASP A 130 -5.26 -40.31 2.42
N GLY A 131 -4.04 -40.01 2.86
CA GLY A 131 -2.95 -40.98 2.88
C GLY A 131 -2.25 -41.22 1.52
N ALA A 132 -2.69 -40.60 0.43
CA ALA A 132 -2.03 -40.67 -0.88
C ALA A 132 -1.27 -39.38 -1.24
N THR A 133 -0.41 -39.45 -2.26
CA THR A 133 0.29 -38.27 -2.81
C THR A 133 0.30 -38.31 -4.33
N LEU A 134 -0.12 -37.21 -4.94
CA LEU A 134 0.22 -36.86 -6.33
C LEU A 134 1.56 -36.12 -6.36
N TYR A 135 2.57 -36.77 -6.91
CA TYR A 135 3.89 -36.21 -7.09
C TYR A 135 4.02 -35.63 -8.51
N MET A 136 4.31 -34.33 -8.59
CA MET A 136 4.57 -33.61 -9.82
C MET A 136 6.06 -33.27 -9.91
N GLY A 137 6.75 -33.94 -10.81
CA GLY A 137 8.16 -33.70 -11.09
C GLY A 137 8.47 -34.05 -12.53
N SER A 138 9.10 -33.12 -13.25
CA SER A 138 9.60 -33.34 -14.60
C SER A 138 11.10 -33.04 -14.65
N ASP A 139 11.88 -33.86 -15.33
CA ASP A 139 13.30 -33.57 -15.58
C ASP A 139 13.49 -32.56 -16.71
N ALA A 140 12.40 -32.10 -17.35
CA ALA A 140 12.41 -31.15 -18.46
C ALA A 140 11.64 -29.85 -18.10
N SER A 141 12.12 -28.73 -18.62
CA SER A 141 11.71 -27.36 -18.28
C SER A 141 10.36 -26.88 -18.85
N THR A 142 9.62 -27.75 -19.54
CA THR A 142 8.38 -27.39 -20.30
C THR A 142 7.23 -28.37 -20.12
N ILE A 143 7.35 -29.34 -19.21
CA ILE A 143 6.32 -30.36 -19.02
C ILE A 143 5.33 -29.92 -17.94
N ASN A 144 4.06 -29.77 -18.31
CA ASN A 144 2.95 -29.61 -17.38
C ASN A 144 2.11 -30.91 -17.37
N PRO A 145 2.32 -31.82 -16.40
CA PRO A 145 1.65 -33.11 -16.36
C PRO A 145 0.15 -33.04 -16.06
N VAL A 146 -0.31 -31.90 -15.53
CA VAL A 146 -1.69 -31.67 -15.10
C VAL A 146 -2.41 -30.65 -15.98
N GLU A 147 -1.85 -30.22 -17.10
CA GLU A 147 -2.49 -29.20 -17.95
C GLU A 147 -3.89 -29.64 -18.41
N GLY A 148 -4.91 -28.82 -18.08
CA GLY A 148 -6.31 -29.12 -18.40
C GLY A 148 -7.03 -30.03 -17.38
N GLU A 149 -6.31 -30.66 -16.46
CA GLU A 149 -6.86 -31.69 -15.56
C GLU A 149 -7.68 -31.12 -14.40
N CYS A 150 -8.76 -31.78 -13.98
CA CYS A 150 -9.45 -31.47 -12.72
C CYS A 150 -8.86 -32.31 -11.59
N ILE A 151 -8.42 -31.69 -10.50
CA ILE A 151 -7.82 -32.35 -9.34
C ILE A 151 -8.74 -32.16 -8.14
N THR A 152 -9.06 -33.25 -7.45
CA THR A 152 -9.77 -33.23 -6.17
C THR A 152 -8.85 -33.78 -5.07
N ILE A 153 -8.71 -33.06 -3.96
CA ILE A 153 -7.93 -33.50 -2.80
C ILE A 153 -8.86 -33.83 -1.63
N GLU A 154 -8.71 -35.03 -1.08
CA GLU A 154 -9.54 -35.56 0.02
C GLU A 154 -8.73 -35.80 1.31
N GLY A 155 -7.73 -34.95 1.60
CA GLY A 155 -6.99 -35.02 2.86
C GLY A 155 -5.58 -34.40 2.83
N TYR A 156 -4.83 -34.63 3.91
CA TYR A 156 -3.46 -34.10 4.07
C TYR A 156 -2.41 -34.87 3.26
N GLY A 157 -2.78 -36.03 2.74
CA GLY A 157 -1.96 -36.93 1.94
C GLY A 157 -1.03 -37.83 2.75
N ASN A 158 -0.14 -38.54 2.07
CA ASN A 158 0.64 -39.68 2.62
C ASN A 158 1.53 -39.33 3.83
N SER A 159 2.04 -38.10 3.91
CA SER A 159 2.79 -37.66 5.10
C SER A 159 2.97 -36.15 5.15
N ALA A 160 3.41 -35.63 6.30
CA ALA A 160 3.75 -34.22 6.44
C ALA A 160 4.85 -33.73 5.46
N THR A 161 5.71 -34.63 4.98
CA THR A 161 6.80 -34.30 4.05
C THR A 161 6.36 -34.34 2.60
N TYR A 162 5.31 -35.08 2.26
CA TYR A 162 4.84 -35.24 0.88
C TYR A 162 3.56 -34.46 0.59
N GLY A 163 2.68 -34.28 1.57
CA GLY A 163 1.35 -33.71 1.36
C GLY A 163 0.48 -34.58 0.44
N ALA A 164 -0.69 -34.07 0.09
CA ALA A 164 -1.51 -34.64 -0.98
C ALA A 164 -0.91 -34.32 -2.35
N ILE A 165 -0.28 -33.16 -2.51
CA ILE A 165 0.48 -32.80 -3.70
C ILE A 165 1.91 -32.46 -3.32
N ARG A 166 2.88 -33.06 -4.01
CA ARG A 166 4.30 -32.72 -3.91
C ARG A 166 4.83 -32.13 -5.21
N VAL A 167 5.54 -31.01 -5.11
CA VAL A 167 6.20 -30.34 -6.25
C VAL A 167 7.71 -30.33 -6.05
N GLU A 168 8.47 -30.87 -7.00
CA GLU A 168 9.93 -30.98 -6.87
C GLU A 168 10.79 -30.39 -7.97
N ASN A 169 10.31 -30.33 -9.22
CA ASN A 169 11.18 -30.02 -10.36
C ASN A 169 10.55 -29.02 -11.35
N ALA A 170 9.93 -27.97 -10.79
CA ALA A 170 9.42 -26.86 -11.57
C ALA A 170 10.56 -25.86 -11.82
N ASP A 171 11.17 -25.88 -13.00
CA ASP A 171 11.92 -24.71 -13.49
C ASP A 171 11.00 -23.47 -13.42
N LYS A 172 11.58 -22.25 -13.33
CA LYS A 172 10.83 -20.97 -13.17
C LYS A 172 9.61 -20.80 -14.10
N ASN A 173 9.62 -21.51 -15.24
CA ASN A 173 8.60 -21.44 -16.28
C ASN A 173 7.76 -22.73 -16.46
N ALA A 174 7.97 -23.79 -15.67
CA ALA A 174 7.45 -25.12 -15.99
C ALA A 174 6.00 -25.37 -15.54
N PHE A 175 5.54 -24.78 -14.43
CA PHE A 175 4.18 -25.02 -13.91
C PHE A 175 3.38 -23.72 -13.79
N TRP A 176 2.75 -23.35 -14.91
CA TRP A 176 1.78 -22.25 -14.98
C TRP A 176 0.33 -22.71 -14.77
N GLY A 177 0.13 -23.81 -14.04
CA GLY A 177 -1.21 -24.30 -13.73
C GLY A 177 -1.24 -25.53 -12.84
N LEU A 178 -2.03 -25.48 -11.77
CA LEU A 178 -2.45 -26.65 -10.97
C LEU A 178 -3.69 -27.32 -11.61
N GLY A 179 -3.58 -27.63 -12.91
CA GLY A 179 -4.70 -28.10 -13.72
C GLY A 179 -5.76 -27.04 -13.99
N ARG A 180 -6.89 -27.48 -14.55
CA ARG A 180 -8.07 -26.68 -14.86
C ARG A 180 -8.86 -26.34 -13.60
N ASN A 181 -9.10 -27.31 -12.72
CA ASN A 181 -9.82 -27.08 -11.46
C ASN A 181 -9.07 -27.76 -10.32
N LEU A 182 -8.99 -27.11 -9.17
CA LEU A 182 -8.62 -27.75 -7.90
C LEU A 182 -9.83 -27.69 -6.96
N ALA A 183 -10.32 -28.85 -6.50
CA ALA A 183 -11.39 -28.93 -5.51
C ALA A 183 -10.88 -29.59 -4.22
N LEU A 184 -11.34 -29.08 -3.08
CA LEU A 184 -11.09 -29.68 -1.77
C LEU A 184 -12.37 -30.34 -1.26
N SER A 185 -12.32 -31.62 -0.90
CA SER A 185 -13.42 -32.28 -0.17
C SER A 185 -13.15 -32.37 1.33
N ASP A 186 -11.88 -32.27 1.74
CA ASP A 186 -11.40 -32.14 3.11
C ASP A 186 -10.21 -31.16 3.21
N ASP A 187 -9.71 -30.91 4.42
CA ASP A 187 -8.49 -30.14 4.65
C ASP A 187 -7.30 -30.78 3.93
N ALA A 188 -6.53 -29.94 3.22
CA ALA A 188 -5.52 -30.39 2.27
C ALA A 188 -4.15 -29.79 2.52
N ARG A 189 -3.11 -30.46 2.00
CA ARG A 189 -1.73 -29.96 2.04
C ARG A 189 -0.98 -30.13 0.73
N ILE A 190 -0.32 -29.05 0.31
CA ILE A 190 0.62 -29.02 -0.81
C ILE A 190 2.00 -28.72 -0.25
N VAL A 191 2.98 -29.58 -0.59
CA VAL A 191 4.36 -29.45 -0.12
C VAL A 191 5.32 -29.23 -1.29
N TYR A 192 6.19 -28.23 -1.14
CA TYR A 192 7.33 -28.06 -2.03
C TYR A 192 8.53 -28.82 -1.47
N GLY A 193 9.09 -29.74 -2.28
CA GLY A 193 10.33 -30.43 -1.93
C GLY A 193 11.56 -29.49 -1.84
N ALA A 194 12.75 -30.05 -1.58
CA ALA A 194 14.01 -29.31 -1.60
C ALA A 194 14.66 -29.39 -2.99
N HIS A 195 15.07 -28.27 -3.61
CA HIS A 195 15.91 -28.30 -4.83
C HIS A 195 17.15 -27.43 -4.61
N PRO A 196 18.34 -27.87 -5.01
CA PRO A 196 19.58 -27.16 -4.69
C PRO A 196 19.86 -25.92 -5.55
N THR A 197 19.21 -25.71 -6.70
CA THR A 197 19.70 -24.76 -7.71
C THR A 197 18.68 -23.90 -8.47
N THR A 198 17.37 -24.08 -8.28
CA THR A 198 16.35 -23.37 -9.06
C THR A 198 15.19 -22.88 -8.21
N THR A 199 14.74 -21.67 -8.50
CA THR A 199 13.51 -21.10 -7.95
C THR A 199 12.31 -21.91 -8.43
N ARG A 200 11.54 -22.46 -7.48
CA ARG A 200 10.35 -23.28 -7.76
C ARG A 200 9.13 -22.40 -7.87
N ARG A 201 8.25 -22.67 -8.85
CA ARG A 201 6.98 -21.97 -8.98
C ARG A 201 5.84 -22.94 -9.24
N LEU A 202 4.75 -22.75 -8.51
CA LEU A 202 3.45 -23.36 -8.75
C LEU A 202 2.45 -22.21 -8.82
N GLY A 203 1.48 -22.26 -9.73
CA GLY A 203 0.48 -21.22 -9.73
C GLY A 203 -0.82 -21.57 -10.44
N PHE A 204 -1.80 -20.71 -10.19
CA PHE A 204 -3.10 -20.69 -10.85
C PHE A 204 -3.11 -19.57 -11.88
N LYS A 205 -3.58 -19.85 -13.10
CA LYS A 205 -3.62 -18.91 -14.22
C LYS A 205 -5.05 -18.76 -14.73
N GLY A 206 -5.53 -17.52 -14.83
CA GLY A 206 -6.89 -17.25 -15.32
C GLY A 206 -7.01 -16.92 -16.80
N TYR A 207 -5.92 -16.91 -17.57
CA TYR A 207 -5.93 -16.51 -18.98
C TYR A 207 -5.84 -17.73 -19.92
N GLY A 208 -6.78 -17.82 -20.87
CA GLY A 208 -6.90 -18.85 -21.91
C GLY A 208 -8.34 -19.34 -22.06
N ASP A 209 -8.56 -20.36 -22.90
CA ASP A 209 -9.89 -20.97 -23.11
C ASP A 209 -10.41 -21.72 -21.87
N TYR A 210 -9.57 -21.88 -20.83
CA TYR A 210 -9.87 -22.62 -19.60
C TYR A 210 -9.37 -21.83 -18.37
N PRO A 211 -10.19 -20.94 -17.77
CA PRO A 211 -9.82 -20.27 -16.54
C PRO A 211 -9.65 -21.30 -15.42
N GLN A 212 -8.53 -21.23 -14.70
CA GLN A 212 -8.29 -22.16 -13.60
C GLN A 212 -9.08 -21.74 -12.36
N MET A 213 -9.85 -22.67 -11.80
CA MET A 213 -10.67 -22.42 -10.62
C MET A 213 -10.19 -23.24 -9.42
N MET A 214 -10.31 -22.65 -8.23
CA MET A 214 -10.10 -23.33 -6.96
C MET A 214 -11.40 -23.32 -6.17
N ASP A 215 -11.94 -24.49 -5.90
CA ASP A 215 -13.07 -24.69 -5.01
C ASP A 215 -12.54 -25.16 -3.64
N MET A 216 -12.66 -24.27 -2.66
CA MET A 216 -12.21 -24.52 -1.30
C MET A 216 -13.24 -25.27 -0.44
N ASN A 217 -14.53 -25.30 -0.81
CA ASN A 217 -15.62 -25.91 -0.05
C ASN A 217 -15.60 -25.66 1.49
N GLY A 218 -15.19 -24.47 1.93
CA GLY A 218 -15.07 -24.14 3.35
C GLY A 218 -13.92 -24.84 4.09
N ARG A 219 -12.97 -25.44 3.37
CA ARG A 219 -11.82 -26.20 3.90
C ARG A 219 -10.56 -25.36 4.05
N THR A 220 -9.57 -25.97 4.69
CA THR A 220 -8.24 -25.40 4.86
C THR A 220 -7.25 -25.97 3.84
N LEU A 221 -6.56 -25.10 3.11
CA LEU A 221 -5.42 -25.46 2.28
C LEU A 221 -4.11 -25.03 2.94
N THR A 222 -3.27 -25.99 3.30
CA THR A 222 -1.93 -25.74 3.81
C THR A 222 -0.90 -25.77 2.68
N LEU A 223 -0.23 -24.64 2.45
CA LEU A 223 0.89 -24.50 1.52
C LEU A 223 2.20 -24.47 2.31
N GLN A 224 3.07 -25.45 2.09
CA GLN A 224 4.30 -25.61 2.85
C GLN A 224 5.53 -25.61 1.95
N GLY A 225 6.34 -24.56 2.08
CA GLY A 225 7.65 -24.46 1.45
C GLY A 225 8.81 -24.95 2.32
N ASN A 226 10.02 -24.80 1.81
CA ASN A 226 11.27 -25.12 2.52
C ASN A 226 12.14 -23.86 2.61
N TYR A 227 12.49 -23.46 3.83
CA TYR A 227 13.15 -22.20 4.16
C TYR A 227 14.61 -22.10 3.67
N ASN A 228 15.22 -23.20 3.23
CA ASN A 228 16.68 -23.31 3.22
C ASN A 228 17.44 -22.59 2.08
N ARG A 229 16.79 -22.05 1.03
CA ARG A 229 17.32 -21.11 0.00
C ARG A 229 16.25 -20.86 -1.08
N GLU A 230 16.16 -19.62 -1.59
CA GLU A 230 15.16 -19.14 -2.59
C GLU A 230 13.73 -19.65 -2.35
N GLN A 231 12.92 -18.87 -1.62
CA GLN A 231 11.56 -19.27 -1.25
C GLN A 231 10.76 -19.75 -2.47
N PRO A 232 10.11 -20.93 -2.41
CA PRO A 232 9.25 -21.40 -3.48
C PRO A 232 8.09 -20.42 -3.68
N TYR A 233 7.68 -20.23 -4.93
CA TYR A 233 6.61 -19.34 -5.31
C TYR A 233 5.31 -20.12 -5.42
N PHE A 234 4.30 -19.68 -4.69
CA PHE A 234 2.91 -19.96 -5.00
C PHE A 234 2.33 -18.70 -5.64
N THR A 235 1.81 -18.78 -6.86
CA THR A 235 1.28 -17.61 -7.57
C THR A 235 -0.16 -17.80 -7.95
N PHE A 236 -1.00 -16.82 -7.60
CA PHE A 236 -2.25 -16.61 -8.28
C PHE A 236 -2.03 -15.57 -9.38
N TRP A 237 -2.40 -15.89 -10.61
CA TRP A 237 -2.17 -15.07 -11.80
C TRP A 237 -3.47 -14.79 -12.53
N GLY A 238 -3.96 -13.56 -12.33
CA GLY A 238 -5.10 -12.91 -12.95
C GLY A 238 -5.05 -12.78 -14.48
N VAL A 239 -6.15 -12.33 -15.06
CA VAL A 239 -6.28 -12.06 -16.50
C VAL A 239 -5.68 -10.69 -16.83
N THR A 240 -4.87 -10.59 -17.87
CA THR A 240 -4.43 -9.31 -18.46
C THR A 240 -5.41 -8.89 -19.55
N GLY A 241 -6.39 -8.03 -19.26
CA GLY A 241 -7.34 -7.58 -20.29
C GLY A 241 -8.45 -6.66 -19.79
N ASN A 242 -9.11 -5.95 -20.71
CA ASN A 242 -10.27 -5.09 -20.43
C ASN A 242 -11.60 -5.86 -20.51
N SER A 243 -11.61 -7.19 -20.38
CA SER A 243 -12.86 -7.95 -20.41
C SER A 243 -13.64 -7.69 -19.12
N GLU A 244 -14.88 -7.24 -19.26
CA GLU A 244 -15.81 -7.03 -18.14
C GLU A 244 -16.15 -8.34 -17.40
N GLU A 245 -15.79 -9.48 -17.98
CA GLU A 245 -15.85 -10.81 -17.39
C GLU A 245 -14.46 -11.22 -16.90
N VAL A 246 -14.15 -10.90 -15.64
CA VAL A 246 -13.00 -11.49 -14.94
C VAL A 246 -13.50 -12.79 -14.30
N PRO A 247 -12.95 -13.97 -14.65
CA PRO A 247 -13.36 -15.23 -14.03
C PRO A 247 -13.11 -15.21 -12.52
N GLN A 248 -14.05 -15.76 -11.73
CA GLN A 248 -13.81 -16.01 -10.32
C GLN A 248 -12.74 -17.09 -10.16
N PHE A 249 -11.64 -16.77 -9.49
CA PHE A 249 -10.53 -17.71 -9.27
C PHE A 249 -10.84 -18.68 -8.14
N MET A 250 -11.52 -18.20 -7.11
CA MET A 250 -12.06 -19.02 -6.04
C MET A 250 -13.57 -18.94 -6.10
N THR A 251 -14.26 -20.07 -6.18
CA THR A 251 -15.73 -20.13 -6.25
C THR A 251 -16.35 -20.18 -4.85
N ASP A 252 -15.67 -20.83 -3.91
CA ASP A 252 -16.17 -21.04 -2.55
C ASP A 252 -15.18 -20.55 -1.48
N PRO A 253 -15.69 -20.04 -0.34
CA PRO A 253 -14.90 -19.54 0.78
C PRO A 253 -14.01 -20.63 1.41
N GLY A 254 -12.92 -20.22 2.10
CA GLY A 254 -12.01 -21.14 2.80
C GLY A 254 -10.89 -20.45 3.58
N HIS A 255 -9.93 -21.25 4.04
CA HIS A 255 -8.75 -20.80 4.79
C HIS A 255 -7.46 -21.28 4.10
N ILE A 256 -6.53 -20.38 3.81
CA ILE A 256 -5.21 -20.73 3.28
C ILE A 256 -4.15 -20.46 4.35
N ILE A 257 -3.35 -21.48 4.68
CA ILE A 257 -2.21 -21.36 5.58
C ILE A 257 -0.93 -21.50 4.75
N ALA A 258 -0.14 -20.43 4.64
CA ALA A 258 1.11 -20.43 3.90
C ALA A 258 2.30 -20.38 4.87
N THR A 259 3.27 -21.28 4.69
CA THR A 259 4.47 -21.35 5.54
C THR A 259 5.74 -21.53 4.72
N ASN A 260 6.80 -20.76 5.03
CA ASN A 260 8.14 -20.87 4.43
C ASN A 260 8.18 -20.76 2.89
N LEU A 261 7.41 -19.85 2.31
CA LEU A 261 7.27 -19.68 0.86
C LEU A 261 7.01 -18.23 0.49
N THR A 262 7.14 -17.91 -0.80
CA THR A 262 6.66 -16.65 -1.37
C THR A 262 5.26 -16.86 -1.91
N LEU A 263 4.28 -16.11 -1.40
CA LEU A 263 2.91 -16.12 -1.92
C LEU A 263 2.69 -14.87 -2.76
N MET A 264 2.33 -15.04 -4.02
CA MET A 264 2.14 -13.94 -4.96
C MET A 264 0.72 -13.88 -5.48
N MET A 265 0.19 -12.67 -5.53
CA MET A 265 -1.02 -12.33 -6.27
C MET A 265 -0.63 -11.36 -7.37
N GLN A 266 -0.87 -11.74 -8.62
CA GLN A 266 -0.55 -10.95 -9.79
C GLN A 266 -1.80 -10.77 -10.65
N TYR A 267 -1.99 -9.58 -11.21
CA TYR A 267 -3.12 -9.24 -12.10
C TYR A 267 -4.50 -9.35 -11.43
N ASP A 268 -5.54 -9.04 -12.21
CA ASP A 268 -6.91 -8.93 -11.73
C ASP A 268 -7.41 -10.30 -11.25
N MET A 269 -7.60 -10.42 -9.94
CA MET A 269 -8.11 -11.62 -9.28
C MET A 269 -9.39 -11.30 -8.52
N ILE A 270 -10.38 -12.18 -8.64
CA ILE A 270 -11.59 -12.17 -7.83
C ILE A 270 -11.55 -13.39 -6.90
N LEU A 271 -11.54 -13.12 -5.60
CA LEU A 271 -11.67 -14.13 -4.55
C LEU A 271 -13.12 -14.11 -4.05
N ALA A 272 -13.89 -15.19 -4.24
CA ALA A 272 -15.25 -15.26 -3.71
C ALA A 272 -15.29 -15.24 -2.18
N GLY A 273 -16.46 -14.98 -1.62
CA GLY A 273 -16.71 -14.92 -0.18
C GLY A 273 -16.49 -13.54 0.43
N ASP A 274 -16.23 -13.50 1.75
CA ASP A 274 -16.11 -12.27 2.53
C ASP A 274 -14.91 -12.29 3.50
N ALA A 275 -14.90 -11.40 4.50
CA ALA A 275 -13.84 -11.28 5.49
C ALA A 275 -13.75 -12.43 6.50
N SER A 276 -14.71 -13.36 6.52
CA SER A 276 -14.62 -14.63 7.26
C SER A 276 -13.56 -15.56 6.69
N ASN A 277 -13.19 -15.38 5.42
CA ASN A 277 -12.10 -16.11 4.79
C ASN A 277 -10.76 -15.57 5.22
N MET A 278 -9.75 -16.44 5.23
CA MET A 278 -8.47 -16.08 5.84
C MET A 278 -7.27 -16.58 5.05
N PHE A 279 -6.24 -15.74 4.99
CA PHE A 279 -4.86 -16.15 4.77
C PHE A 279 -4.12 -16.10 6.10
N THR A 280 -3.43 -17.16 6.50
CA THR A 280 -2.48 -17.13 7.63
C THR A 280 -1.06 -17.29 7.08
N LEU A 281 -0.20 -16.31 7.36
CA LEU A 281 1.15 -16.21 6.82
C LEU A 281 2.18 -16.48 7.92
N ARG A 282 3.11 -17.42 7.68
CA ARG A 282 4.21 -17.76 8.61
C ARG A 282 5.54 -17.87 7.86
N TYR A 283 6.50 -16.99 8.14
CA TYR A 283 7.74 -16.89 7.37
C TYR A 283 7.49 -16.78 5.86
N VAL A 284 6.47 -16.00 5.48
CA VAL A 284 6.05 -15.82 4.09
C VAL A 284 6.36 -14.42 3.60
N ASP A 285 6.94 -14.34 2.40
CA ASP A 285 6.95 -13.10 1.64
C ASP A 285 5.67 -13.02 0.78
N PHE A 286 4.76 -12.09 1.08
CA PHE A 286 3.46 -11.93 0.43
C PHE A 286 3.47 -10.77 -0.57
N GLY A 287 3.46 -11.09 -1.87
CA GLY A 287 3.53 -10.13 -2.96
C GLY A 287 2.16 -9.74 -3.52
N LEU A 288 1.88 -8.44 -3.54
CA LEU A 288 0.71 -7.85 -4.21
C LEU A 288 1.16 -7.10 -5.46
N MET A 289 1.01 -7.71 -6.63
CA MET A 289 1.42 -7.11 -7.89
C MET A 289 0.19 -6.72 -8.72
N THR A 290 0.17 -5.47 -9.18
CA THR A 290 -0.73 -4.87 -10.21
C THR A 290 -1.96 -4.06 -9.73
N GLU A 291 -2.60 -3.39 -10.71
CA GLU A 291 -3.35 -2.13 -10.63
C GLU A 291 -4.86 -2.26 -10.43
N ARG A 292 -5.41 -3.48 -10.28
CA ARG A 292 -6.86 -3.71 -10.18
C ARG A 292 -7.17 -4.99 -9.39
N ASN A 293 -6.63 -5.12 -8.18
CA ASN A 293 -7.14 -6.10 -7.22
C ASN A 293 -8.56 -5.70 -6.81
N THR A 294 -9.52 -6.17 -7.60
CA THR A 294 -10.93 -5.89 -7.45
C THR A 294 -11.47 -6.93 -6.47
N TYR A 295 -11.83 -6.46 -5.27
CA TYR A 295 -12.62 -7.20 -4.28
C TYR A 295 -12.00 -8.51 -3.76
N ALA A 296 -10.90 -8.42 -3.00
CA ALA A 296 -10.53 -9.47 -2.04
C ALA A 296 -10.96 -9.02 -0.63
N PRO A 297 -12.17 -9.42 -0.16
CA PRO A 297 -12.62 -9.11 1.19
C PRO A 297 -11.96 -9.97 2.26
N TRP A 298 -11.16 -10.98 1.88
CA TRP A 298 -10.50 -11.93 2.78
C TRP A 298 -9.63 -11.23 3.82
N SER A 299 -9.57 -11.80 5.01
CA SER A 299 -8.67 -11.36 6.07
C SER A 299 -7.26 -11.94 5.88
N ILE A 300 -6.22 -11.19 6.24
CA ILE A 300 -4.85 -11.70 6.35
C ILE A 300 -4.42 -11.68 7.82
N ASP A 301 -3.96 -12.80 8.34
CA ASP A 301 -3.28 -12.92 9.63
C ASP A 301 -1.77 -13.11 9.42
N VAL A 302 -0.99 -12.09 9.80
CA VAL A 302 0.45 -12.03 9.61
C VAL A 302 1.16 -12.50 10.89
N ARG A 303 1.89 -13.60 10.78
CA ARG A 303 2.64 -14.21 11.89
C ARG A 303 4.10 -14.40 11.52
N GLU A 304 4.93 -14.58 12.54
CA GLU A 304 6.25 -15.23 12.46
C GLU A 304 7.14 -14.69 11.32
N ASN A 305 7.59 -13.44 11.40
CA ASN A 305 8.52 -12.82 10.44
C ASN A 305 8.07 -12.80 8.97
N SER A 306 6.76 -12.90 8.72
CA SER A 306 6.22 -12.70 7.37
C SER A 306 6.35 -11.23 6.93
N ALA A 307 6.46 -11.00 5.63
CA ALA A 307 6.66 -9.69 5.04
C ALA A 307 5.70 -9.44 3.88
N PHE A 308 5.34 -8.18 3.67
CA PHE A 308 4.64 -7.72 2.47
C PHE A 308 5.66 -7.24 1.43
N MET A 309 5.44 -7.62 0.18
CA MET A 309 6.21 -7.18 -0.97
C MET A 309 5.33 -6.34 -1.90
N GLY A 310 5.75 -5.10 -2.12
CA GLY A 310 5.02 -4.17 -2.99
C GLY A 310 5.28 -4.42 -4.47
N GLY A 311 4.28 -4.15 -5.30
CA GLY A 311 4.42 -4.13 -6.75
C GLY A 311 5.24 -2.92 -7.24
N GLU A 312 5.87 -3.06 -8.41
CA GLU A 312 6.49 -1.92 -9.08
C GLU A 312 5.41 -0.95 -9.55
N CYS A 313 5.61 0.33 -9.25
CA CYS A 313 4.87 1.39 -9.89
C CYS A 313 5.89 2.32 -10.56
N SER A 314 5.82 2.46 -11.88
CA SER A 314 6.63 3.45 -12.60
C SER A 314 6.39 4.83 -11.97
N LEU A 315 7.48 5.57 -11.71
CA LEU A 315 7.56 6.81 -10.93
C LEU A 315 6.55 7.93 -11.27
N GLY A 316 5.74 7.82 -12.32
CA GLY A 316 4.68 8.78 -12.67
C GLY A 316 3.36 8.64 -11.91
N ARG A 317 3.27 7.75 -10.92
CA ARG A 317 2.02 7.40 -10.21
C ARG A 317 2.18 7.44 -8.68
N LEU A 318 2.73 8.53 -8.14
CA LEU A 318 2.97 8.73 -6.70
C LEU A 318 1.72 9.09 -5.88
N SER A 319 0.52 8.74 -6.35
CA SER A 319 -0.72 9.08 -5.64
C SER A 319 -1.01 8.08 -4.51
N CYS A 320 -1.51 8.55 -3.38
CA CYS A 320 -2.11 7.75 -2.30
C CYS A 320 -3.33 6.89 -2.71
N VAL A 321 -3.63 6.82 -4.03
CA VAL A 321 -4.80 6.16 -4.63
C VAL A 321 -4.40 5.36 -5.87
N THR A 322 -3.13 4.97 -5.99
CA THR A 322 -2.82 3.93 -6.96
C THR A 322 -3.41 2.63 -6.46
N ASN A 323 -4.30 2.04 -7.25
CA ASN A 323 -4.82 0.68 -7.05
C ASN A 323 -3.70 -0.40 -7.15
N VAL A 324 -2.42 -0.01 -7.10
CA VAL A 324 -1.26 -0.88 -7.29
C VAL A 324 -0.82 -1.40 -5.94
N GLY A 325 -0.77 -2.73 -5.79
CA GLY A 325 -0.31 -3.36 -4.54
C GLY A 325 -1.25 -3.14 -3.36
N GLN A 326 -2.56 -3.02 -3.64
CA GLN A 326 -3.58 -2.75 -2.62
C GLN A 326 -4.25 -4.03 -2.12
N TRP A 327 -4.36 -4.17 -0.80
CA TRP A 327 -5.23 -5.14 -0.14
C TRP A 327 -6.48 -4.45 0.42
N ASN A 328 -7.64 -5.03 0.15
CA ASN A 328 -8.93 -4.44 0.53
C ASN A 328 -9.54 -5.05 1.79
N GLY A 329 -9.25 -6.32 2.09
CA GLY A 329 -9.76 -6.99 3.27
C GLY A 329 -8.99 -6.64 4.55
N PRO A 330 -9.48 -7.07 5.72
CA PRO A 330 -8.82 -6.79 7.00
C PRO A 330 -7.42 -7.43 7.10
N ILE A 331 -6.57 -6.87 7.95
CA ILE A 331 -5.25 -7.39 8.29
C ILE A 331 -5.12 -7.47 9.81
N ILE A 332 -4.64 -8.60 10.29
CA ILE A 332 -4.31 -8.87 11.69
C ILE A 332 -2.80 -9.05 11.78
N LEU A 333 -2.12 -8.10 12.40
CA LEU A 333 -0.70 -8.14 12.71
C LEU A 333 -0.52 -8.87 14.04
N SER A 334 -0.55 -10.21 14.02
CA SER A 334 -0.26 -11.03 15.20
C SER A 334 1.21 -10.91 15.65
N SER A 335 2.08 -10.44 14.77
CA SER A 335 3.47 -10.04 15.01
C SER A 335 3.87 -8.92 14.05
N ASP A 336 5.03 -8.29 14.27
CA ASP A 336 5.53 -7.26 13.36
C ASP A 336 5.71 -7.80 11.93
N ALA A 337 5.05 -7.14 10.98
CA ALA A 337 5.13 -7.45 9.56
C ALA A 337 6.32 -6.76 8.91
N GLY A 338 7.07 -7.53 8.13
CA GLY A 338 8.11 -7.00 7.27
C GLY A 338 7.57 -6.18 6.10
N LEU A 339 8.29 -5.15 5.72
CA LEU A 339 8.07 -4.39 4.48
C LEU A 339 9.28 -4.60 3.58
N LYS A 340 9.06 -5.17 2.40
CA LYS A 340 10.12 -5.60 1.50
C LYS A 340 9.85 -5.13 0.08
N ARG A 341 10.95 -4.91 -0.65
CA ARG A 341 10.95 -4.59 -2.07
C ARG A 341 10.91 -5.85 -2.91
N TRP A 342 10.15 -5.82 -4.01
CA TRP A 342 10.04 -6.93 -4.95
C TRP A 342 11.24 -7.06 -5.93
N THR A 343 11.81 -5.96 -6.45
CA THR A 343 12.71 -6.02 -7.63
C THR A 343 14.12 -5.43 -7.45
N SER A 344 14.97 -5.70 -8.45
CA SER A 344 16.35 -5.21 -8.61
C SER A 344 16.49 -3.91 -9.43
N SER A 345 15.39 -3.31 -9.93
CA SER A 345 15.42 -2.14 -10.83
C SER A 345 15.55 -0.82 -10.04
N ASN A 346 16.74 -0.23 -9.96
CA ASN A 346 17.12 0.84 -9.00
C ASN A 346 16.29 2.15 -8.98
N GLU A 347 15.21 2.26 -9.76
CA GLU A 347 14.50 3.52 -9.99
C GLU A 347 13.09 3.58 -9.36
N HIS A 348 12.51 2.49 -8.86
CA HIS A 348 11.09 2.49 -8.46
C HIS A 348 10.85 2.21 -6.97
N PHE A 349 9.85 2.89 -6.39
CA PHE A 349 9.30 2.54 -5.08
C PHE A 349 8.48 1.25 -5.20
N SER A 350 8.59 0.35 -4.23
CA SER A 350 7.61 -0.72 -4.03
C SER A 350 6.45 -0.18 -3.22
N HIS A 351 5.25 -0.15 -3.80
CA HIS A 351 4.05 0.36 -3.15
C HIS A 351 3.29 -0.78 -2.46
N ILE A 352 2.96 -0.58 -1.19
CA ILE A 352 2.17 -1.50 -0.36
C ILE A 352 1.04 -0.68 0.25
N SER A 353 -0.20 -1.03 -0.07
CA SER A 353 -1.37 -0.24 0.30
C SER A 353 -2.43 -1.09 1.02
N PHE A 354 -2.94 -0.59 2.14
CA PHE A 354 -3.96 -1.28 2.93
C PHE A 354 -5.20 -0.40 3.07
N LYS A 355 -6.31 -0.85 2.46
CA LYS A 355 -7.63 -0.22 2.54
C LYS A 355 -8.52 -0.85 3.60
N GLY A 356 -8.38 -2.15 3.84
CA GLY A 356 -9.03 -2.79 4.97
C GLY A 356 -8.40 -2.37 6.29
N LYS A 357 -9.14 -2.58 7.38
CA LYS A 357 -8.68 -2.29 8.74
C LYS A 357 -7.45 -3.14 9.06
N VAL A 358 -6.42 -2.50 9.60
CA VAL A 358 -5.21 -3.14 10.15
C VAL A 358 -5.31 -3.13 11.68
N SER A 359 -5.13 -4.30 12.29
CA SER A 359 -5.36 -4.54 13.72
C SER A 359 -4.30 -5.45 14.32
N GLY A 360 -4.29 -5.63 15.64
CA GLY A 360 -3.46 -6.63 16.34
C GLY A 360 -2.26 -6.05 17.08
N PRO A 361 -1.51 -6.88 17.84
CA PRO A 361 -0.42 -6.40 18.69
C PRO A 361 0.84 -5.96 17.94
N GLY A 362 1.03 -6.41 16.70
CA GLY A 362 2.22 -6.12 15.89
C GLY A 362 2.16 -4.78 15.17
N GLY A 363 3.29 -4.42 14.57
CA GLY A 363 3.46 -3.22 13.75
C GLY A 363 4.10 -3.51 12.41
N PHE A 364 4.72 -2.50 11.81
CA PHE A 364 5.43 -2.60 10.54
C PHE A 364 6.91 -2.33 10.74
N ARG A 365 7.76 -3.11 10.06
CA ARG A 365 9.20 -2.94 10.11
C ARG A 365 9.86 -3.20 8.76
N PRO A 366 11.07 -2.68 8.53
CA PRO A 366 11.82 -3.01 7.33
C PRO A 366 12.20 -4.51 7.35
N ALA A 367 12.13 -5.21 6.21
CA ALA A 367 12.50 -6.63 6.09
C ALA A 367 13.51 -6.91 4.99
N GLY A 368 14.44 -7.85 5.26
CA GLY A 368 15.60 -8.15 4.42
C GLY A 368 16.75 -7.17 4.66
N GLY A 369 17.96 -7.51 4.20
CA GLY A 369 19.14 -6.64 4.26
C GLY A 369 18.98 -5.44 3.34
N ILE A 370 18.10 -4.51 3.73
CA ILE A 370 17.79 -3.27 3.05
C ILE A 370 19.10 -2.52 2.87
N GLY A 371 19.63 -2.63 1.65
CA GLY A 371 20.72 -1.78 1.23
C GLY A 371 20.23 -0.33 1.26
N THR A 372 21.16 0.61 1.22
CA THR A 372 20.89 2.06 1.16
C THR A 372 20.09 2.52 -0.06
N ARG A 373 19.56 1.59 -0.88
CA ARG A 373 18.90 1.82 -2.16
C ARG A 373 17.47 1.28 -2.25
N ASP A 374 16.97 0.56 -1.24
CA ASP A 374 15.63 -0.02 -1.30
C ASP A 374 14.58 0.99 -0.81
N LYS A 375 13.65 1.34 -1.70
CA LYS A 375 12.62 2.35 -1.50
C LYS A 375 11.24 1.70 -1.38
N VAL A 376 10.63 1.75 -0.21
CA VAL A 376 9.27 1.23 0.04
C VAL A 376 8.31 2.37 0.36
N ALA A 377 7.10 2.31 -0.18
CA ALA A 377 6.00 3.22 0.12
C ALA A 377 4.86 2.45 0.81
N LEU A 378 4.58 2.78 2.07
CA LEU A 378 3.45 2.24 2.84
C LEU A 378 2.28 3.22 2.80
N HIS A 379 1.10 2.75 2.39
CA HIS A 379 -0.14 3.52 2.39
C HIS A 379 -1.14 2.87 3.36
N LEU A 380 -1.52 3.61 4.40
CA LEU A 380 -2.59 3.23 5.32
C LEU A 380 -3.81 4.11 5.03
N LEU A 381 -4.91 3.48 4.64
CA LEU A 381 -6.08 4.18 4.09
C LEU A 381 -7.34 4.01 4.95
N ASN A 382 -7.28 3.23 6.04
CA ASN A 382 -8.43 2.96 6.89
C ASN A 382 -8.29 3.70 8.25
N PRO A 383 -9.18 4.65 8.58
CA PRO A 383 -9.10 5.40 9.84
C PRO A 383 -9.46 4.57 11.08
N GLU A 384 -10.03 3.38 10.91
CA GLU A 384 -10.40 2.46 12.00
C GLU A 384 -9.26 1.51 12.40
N ASN A 385 -8.03 1.75 11.91
CA ASN A 385 -6.86 0.98 12.31
C ASN A 385 -6.66 1.04 13.83
N ASP A 386 -6.29 -0.09 14.43
CA ASP A 386 -6.10 -0.23 15.88
C ASP A 386 -4.92 -1.17 16.24
N PHE A 387 -3.97 -1.32 15.32
CA PHE A 387 -2.74 -2.06 15.62
C PHE A 387 -1.90 -1.36 16.70
N ALA A 388 -1.34 -2.15 17.62
CA ALA A 388 -0.62 -1.64 18.79
C ALA A 388 0.89 -1.49 18.57
N GLY A 389 1.47 -2.18 17.58
CA GLY A 389 2.89 -2.05 17.27
C GLY A 389 3.22 -0.73 16.57
N GLY A 390 4.51 -0.38 16.56
CA GLY A 390 5.01 0.82 15.91
C GLY A 390 5.18 0.68 14.40
N ILE A 391 5.59 1.76 13.75
CA ILE A 391 5.99 1.74 12.33
C ILE A 391 7.44 2.13 12.25
N VAL A 392 8.31 1.21 11.87
CA VAL A 392 9.72 1.47 11.61
C VAL A 392 9.94 1.52 10.10
N MET A 393 10.50 2.63 9.59
CA MET A 393 10.76 2.84 8.17
C MET A 393 12.19 3.29 7.94
N THR A 394 12.85 2.68 6.94
CA THR A 394 14.21 3.01 6.52
C THR A 394 14.24 3.22 5.01
N ASN A 395 14.75 4.37 4.54
CA ASN A 395 14.81 4.76 3.12
C ASN A 395 13.45 4.68 2.39
N GLY A 396 12.34 4.92 3.10
CA GLY A 396 10.99 4.76 2.57
C GLY A 396 10.07 5.95 2.81
N VAL A 397 8.81 5.77 2.45
CA VAL A 397 7.76 6.78 2.61
C VAL A 397 6.52 6.15 3.24
N ILE A 398 5.92 6.84 4.20
CA ILE A 398 4.62 6.51 4.77
C ILE A 398 3.63 7.58 4.32
N TYR A 399 2.47 7.15 3.81
CA TYR A 399 1.36 8.01 3.47
C TYR A 399 0.20 7.76 4.43
N ALA A 400 -0.16 8.81 5.19
CA ALA A 400 -1.28 8.82 6.12
C ALA A 400 -2.35 9.79 5.58
N GLY A 401 -3.38 9.23 4.94
CA GLY A 401 -4.39 10.01 4.22
C GLY A 401 -5.47 10.65 5.08
N GLU A 402 -5.70 10.18 6.29
CA GLU A 402 -6.78 10.64 7.19
C GLU A 402 -6.35 10.43 8.66
N ASN A 403 -7.03 11.06 9.63
CA ASN A 403 -6.77 10.77 11.04
C ASN A 403 -7.15 9.32 11.39
N GLY A 404 -6.44 8.69 12.33
CA GLY A 404 -6.69 7.31 12.74
C GLY A 404 -6.01 6.23 11.87
N VAL A 405 -5.54 6.55 10.66
CA VAL A 405 -4.83 5.57 9.81
C VAL A 405 -3.52 5.09 10.44
N ILE A 406 -2.87 5.95 11.22
CA ILE A 406 -1.84 5.57 12.19
C ILE A 406 -2.50 5.69 13.57
N PRO A 407 -2.67 4.59 14.33
CA PRO A 407 -3.41 4.61 15.58
C PRO A 407 -2.73 5.49 16.63
N PRO A 408 -3.43 6.42 17.29
CA PRO A 408 -2.85 7.32 18.29
C PRO A 408 -2.32 6.60 19.54
N ASN A 409 -2.88 5.42 19.82
CA ASN A 409 -2.49 4.52 20.91
C ASN A 409 -1.55 3.39 20.43
N GLY A 410 -1.12 3.44 19.17
CA GLY A 410 -0.15 2.50 18.61
C GLY A 410 1.26 2.79 19.11
N GLY A 411 2.20 1.94 18.69
CA GLY A 411 3.62 2.12 19.00
C GLY A 411 4.22 3.31 18.25
N MET A 412 5.46 3.63 18.61
CA MET A 412 6.20 4.75 18.04
C MET A 412 6.42 4.61 16.53
N VAL A 413 6.31 5.72 15.79
CA VAL A 413 6.77 5.82 14.40
C VAL A 413 8.25 6.17 14.41
N VAL A 414 9.09 5.37 13.75
CA VAL A 414 10.54 5.58 13.67
C VAL A 414 10.93 5.73 12.20
N LEU A 415 11.49 6.89 11.85
CA LEU A 415 11.90 7.22 10.49
C LEU A 415 13.41 7.37 10.39
N THR A 416 14.06 6.50 9.64
CA THR A 416 15.49 6.61 9.31
C THR A 416 15.64 6.92 7.82
N ASN A 417 16.13 8.12 7.49
CA ASN A 417 16.21 8.61 6.10
C ASN A 417 14.87 8.43 5.33
N SER A 418 13.76 8.67 6.01
CA SER A 418 12.42 8.33 5.52
C SER A 418 11.46 9.51 5.65
N VAL A 419 10.34 9.46 4.92
CA VAL A 419 9.37 10.56 4.91
C VAL A 419 8.01 10.08 5.41
N LEU A 420 7.38 10.84 6.31
CA LEU A 420 5.97 10.72 6.66
C LEU A 420 5.19 11.85 5.98
N HIS A 421 4.22 11.49 5.16
CA HIS A 421 3.30 12.40 4.50
C HIS A 421 1.93 12.33 5.16
N LEU A 422 1.51 13.44 5.75
CA LEU A 422 0.16 13.64 6.30
C LEU A 422 -0.68 14.32 5.21
N CYS A 423 -1.35 13.52 4.38
CA CYS A 423 -2.06 13.95 3.16
C CYS A 423 -3.57 14.16 3.35
N GLY A 424 -3.99 14.41 4.60
CA GLY A 424 -5.37 14.66 4.98
C GLY A 424 -5.98 15.86 4.28
N LYS A 425 -7.30 15.99 4.46
CA LYS A 425 -7.97 17.25 4.13
C LYS A 425 -7.34 18.38 4.94
N LEU A 426 -7.36 19.60 4.41
CA LEU A 426 -6.70 20.75 5.04
C LEU A 426 -7.25 21.08 6.46
N ASP A 427 -8.48 20.66 6.74
CA ASP A 427 -9.18 20.81 8.03
C ASP A 427 -9.06 19.57 8.94
N GLU A 428 -8.37 18.52 8.50
CA GLU A 428 -8.16 17.31 9.27
C GLU A 428 -7.20 17.56 10.43
N THR A 429 -7.64 17.24 11.66
CA THR A 429 -6.80 17.30 12.85
C THR A 429 -6.35 15.89 13.23
N TYR A 430 -5.06 15.62 13.05
CA TYR A 430 -4.45 14.35 13.38
C TYR A 430 -4.25 14.17 14.90
N THR A 431 -4.43 12.94 15.38
CA THR A 431 -3.91 12.46 16.66
C THR A 431 -2.99 11.28 16.37
N LEU A 432 -1.70 11.41 16.68
CA LEU A 432 -0.67 10.46 16.25
C LEU A 432 0.16 9.94 17.44
N PRO A 433 0.68 8.69 17.40
CA PRO A 433 1.56 8.14 18.43
C PRO A 433 2.96 8.78 18.35
N SER A 434 3.80 8.69 19.39
CA SER A 434 5.17 9.26 19.39
C SER A 434 5.96 9.03 18.10
N LEU A 435 6.88 9.95 17.79
CA LEU A 435 7.71 9.95 16.59
C LEU A 435 9.19 10.03 16.94
N GLU A 436 10.02 9.23 16.27
CA GLU A 436 11.48 9.37 16.25
C GLU A 436 11.97 9.61 14.81
N LEU A 437 12.81 10.64 14.66
CA LEU A 437 13.47 11.01 13.42
C LEU A 437 14.97 10.73 13.52
N ASN A 438 15.52 10.01 12.55
CA ASN A 438 16.95 9.71 12.44
C ASN A 438 17.45 9.98 11.01
N GLY A 439 18.65 10.55 10.88
CA GLY A 439 19.23 10.88 9.58
C GLY A 439 18.44 11.93 8.81
N ARG A 440 18.37 11.77 7.49
CA ARG A 440 17.68 12.68 6.56
C ARG A 440 16.18 12.37 6.48
N SER A 441 15.50 12.35 7.61
CA SER A 441 14.07 12.08 7.68
C SER A 441 13.24 13.35 7.51
N SER A 442 11.96 13.20 7.16
CA SER A 442 11.07 14.34 7.03
C SER A 442 9.62 14.04 7.42
N VAL A 443 8.93 15.03 7.99
CA VAL A 443 7.47 15.03 8.17
C VAL A 443 6.89 16.16 7.34
N VAL A 444 5.82 15.88 6.59
CA VAL A 444 5.26 16.84 5.63
C VAL A 444 3.72 16.88 5.75
N GLY A 445 3.18 18.08 5.87
CA GLY A 445 1.74 18.34 5.89
C GLY A 445 1.08 18.02 7.23
N GLY A 446 -0.25 18.15 7.26
CA GLY A 446 -1.08 17.84 8.42
C GLY A 446 -1.03 18.87 9.55
N ASN A 447 -2.11 18.88 10.33
CA ASN A 447 -2.29 19.63 11.55
C ASN A 447 -2.74 18.70 12.68
N GLY A 448 -2.48 19.06 13.95
CA GLY A 448 -2.98 18.30 15.10
C GLY A 448 -1.93 18.06 16.17
N ARG A 449 -1.97 16.87 16.80
CA ARG A 449 -1.19 16.60 18.00
C ARG A 449 -0.62 15.17 18.06
N TRP A 450 0.65 15.07 18.41
CA TRP A 450 1.29 13.85 18.88
C TRP A 450 0.87 13.55 20.33
N THR A 451 0.56 12.29 20.63
CA THR A 451 0.19 11.86 21.99
C THR A 451 1.39 11.77 22.92
N GLY A 452 2.60 11.63 22.37
CA GLY A 452 3.85 11.54 23.10
C GLY A 452 4.96 12.42 22.51
N CYS A 453 6.20 11.94 22.61
CA CYS A 453 7.39 12.71 22.23
C CYS A 453 7.60 12.70 20.71
N VAL A 454 8.08 13.82 20.16
CA VAL A 454 8.79 13.88 18.88
C VAL A 454 10.27 14.00 19.18
N SER A 455 11.06 12.99 18.86
CA SER A 455 12.50 12.98 19.07
C SER A 455 13.28 13.09 17.75
N LYS A 456 14.39 13.83 17.78
CA LYS A 456 15.40 13.84 16.72
C LYS A 456 16.71 13.29 17.27
N THR A 457 17.11 12.12 16.76
CA THR A 457 18.30 11.35 17.17
C THR A 457 19.24 11.13 15.97
N GLY A 458 20.49 10.74 16.22
CA GLY A 458 21.48 10.43 15.19
C GLY A 458 22.00 11.63 14.40
N GLU A 459 23.13 11.45 13.73
CA GLU A 459 23.71 12.45 12.84
C GLU A 459 22.79 12.79 11.64
N GLY A 460 22.95 13.99 11.09
CA GLY A 460 22.24 14.46 9.91
C GLY A 460 21.03 15.35 10.18
N ALA A 461 20.55 16.01 9.12
CA ALA A 461 19.49 17.00 9.18
C ALA A 461 18.13 16.39 8.80
N ALA A 462 17.16 16.50 9.71
CA ALA A 462 15.75 16.18 9.45
C ALA A 462 14.95 17.46 9.18
N LYS A 463 13.86 17.33 8.41
CA LYS A 463 12.95 18.44 8.09
C LYS A 463 11.56 18.19 8.65
N TYR A 464 11.01 19.17 9.35
CA TYR A 464 9.68 19.08 9.94
C TYR A 464 8.80 20.16 9.33
N SER A 465 8.14 19.81 8.23
CA SER A 465 7.23 20.68 7.47
C SER A 465 5.77 20.35 7.80
N SER A 466 5.41 20.38 9.08
CA SER A 466 4.08 20.02 9.60
C SER A 466 3.72 20.94 10.77
N SER A 467 2.42 21.22 10.94
CA SER A 467 1.92 21.97 12.10
C SER A 467 1.49 21.06 13.26
N VAL A 468 1.64 19.73 13.12
CA VAL A 468 1.34 18.80 14.20
C VAL A 468 2.28 19.04 15.37
N GLY A 469 1.73 19.49 16.50
CA GLY A 469 2.45 19.76 17.75
C GLY A 469 2.41 18.57 18.71
N GLY A 470 2.83 18.75 19.96
CA GLY A 470 2.85 17.65 20.93
C GLY A 470 3.29 18.06 22.33
N PRO A 471 3.30 17.13 23.30
CA PRO A 471 3.77 17.41 24.65
C PRO A 471 5.28 17.69 24.73
N LEU A 472 6.10 17.09 23.86
CA LEU A 472 7.55 17.26 23.89
C LEU A 472 8.16 17.16 22.49
N LEU A 473 9.02 18.12 22.17
CA LEU A 473 10.02 18.03 21.13
C LEU A 473 11.39 17.84 21.78
N ASP A 474 12.09 16.75 21.49
CA ASP A 474 13.39 16.40 22.07
C ASP A 474 14.46 16.24 20.96
N VAL A 475 15.30 17.25 20.76
CA VAL A 475 16.37 17.23 19.76
C VAL A 475 17.67 16.86 20.48
N THR A 476 18.04 15.59 20.42
CA THR A 476 19.19 15.07 21.17
C THR A 476 20.48 15.05 20.35
N GLU A 477 20.38 14.91 19.03
CA GLU A 477 21.53 14.82 18.13
C GLU A 477 21.18 15.27 16.69
N GLY A 478 22.14 15.89 16.02
CA GLY A 478 21.99 16.39 14.64
C GLY A 478 21.15 17.65 14.56
N GLU A 479 20.56 17.89 13.39
CA GLU A 479 19.75 19.09 13.12
C GLU A 479 18.28 18.71 12.86
N LEU A 480 17.36 19.43 13.49
CA LEU A 480 15.96 19.48 13.09
C LEU A 480 15.66 20.87 12.53
N CYS A 481 15.18 20.92 11.29
CA CYS A 481 14.81 22.16 10.63
C CYS A 481 13.27 22.28 10.53
N PHE A 482 12.74 23.45 10.88
CA PHE A 482 11.40 23.92 10.53
C PHE A 482 11.53 24.78 9.28
N PRO A 483 11.53 24.18 8.08
CA PRO A 483 11.86 24.91 6.86
C PRO A 483 10.78 25.94 6.55
N LYS A 484 11.15 27.03 5.88
CA LYS A 484 10.17 27.96 5.32
C LYS A 484 9.15 27.20 4.52
N PHE A 485 7.89 27.57 4.73
CA PHE A 485 6.78 26.93 4.05
C PHE A 485 7.06 26.83 2.57
N ARG A 486 6.66 25.70 2.04
CA ARG A 486 6.79 25.33 0.65
C ARG A 486 5.98 26.31 -0.19
N THR A 487 6.67 27.34 -0.69
CA THR A 487 6.18 28.31 -1.68
C THR A 487 5.94 27.60 -3.00
N GLY A 488 4.93 28.01 -3.78
CA GLY A 488 4.71 27.45 -5.12
C GLY A 488 3.38 26.75 -5.39
N LEU A 489 3.18 26.41 -6.66
CA LEU A 489 2.02 25.66 -7.16
C LEU A 489 2.23 24.14 -6.92
N TYR A 490 1.49 23.57 -5.97
CA TYR A 490 1.54 22.13 -5.65
C TYR A 490 0.54 21.34 -6.48
N THR A 491 1.03 20.60 -7.47
CA THR A 491 0.14 19.84 -8.35
C THR A 491 -0.03 18.40 -7.87
N GLY A 492 -1.27 17.90 -7.90
CA GLY A 492 -1.57 16.48 -7.87
C GLY A 492 -1.86 16.00 -9.29
N GLN A 493 -1.22 14.91 -9.71
CA GLN A 493 -1.49 14.26 -10.99
C GLN A 493 -2.30 12.97 -10.76
N TYR A 494 -3.37 12.80 -11.52
CA TYR A 494 -4.16 11.58 -11.58
C TYR A 494 -4.23 11.09 -13.03
N THR A 495 -3.80 9.87 -13.30
CA THR A 495 -3.89 9.26 -14.64
C THR A 495 -4.95 8.15 -14.63
N TYR A 496 -5.95 8.25 -15.51
CA TYR A 496 -7.04 7.28 -15.64
C TYR A 496 -6.72 6.20 -16.67
N GLY A 497 -7.25 4.99 -16.43
CA GLY A 497 -7.37 3.97 -17.48
C GLY A 497 -8.32 4.41 -18.60
N PRO A 498 -8.24 3.81 -19.79
CA PRO A 498 -8.91 4.27 -21.02
C PRO A 498 -10.46 4.21 -21.06
N ASN A 499 -11.16 3.95 -19.95
CA ASN A 499 -12.59 3.61 -19.96
C ASN A 499 -13.54 4.72 -19.44
N THR A 500 -14.79 4.63 -19.87
CA THR A 500 -15.91 5.58 -19.69
C THR A 500 -16.27 5.89 -18.23
N GLN A 501 -15.99 5.01 -17.26
CA GLN A 501 -16.20 5.29 -15.82
C GLN A 501 -15.24 6.33 -15.24
N ALA A 502 -14.03 6.47 -15.82
CA ALA A 502 -13.13 7.58 -15.50
C ALA A 502 -13.77 8.94 -15.78
N ARG A 503 -14.60 9.00 -16.84
CA ARG A 503 -15.33 10.20 -17.28
C ARG A 503 -16.40 10.62 -16.27
N GLN A 504 -17.03 9.67 -15.57
CA GLN A 504 -18.00 9.96 -14.50
C GLN A 504 -17.32 10.28 -13.16
N LYS A 505 -16.24 9.59 -12.78
CA LYS A 505 -15.48 9.93 -11.56
C LYS A 505 -14.87 11.34 -11.62
N MET A 506 -14.41 11.80 -12.79
CA MET A 506 -13.97 13.19 -12.99
C MET A 506 -15.05 14.23 -12.65
N LEU A 507 -16.34 13.87 -12.69
CA LEU A 507 -17.48 14.75 -12.43
C LEU A 507 -17.96 14.73 -10.97
N THR A 508 -17.56 13.74 -10.17
CA THR A 508 -18.15 13.48 -8.83
C THR A 508 -17.14 13.36 -7.68
N THR A 509 -15.84 13.43 -7.95
CA THR A 509 -14.83 13.21 -6.90
C THR A 509 -14.62 14.48 -6.07
N THR A 510 -14.76 14.37 -4.75
CA THR A 510 -14.28 15.33 -3.76
C THR A 510 -12.77 15.57 -3.97
N HIS A 511 -12.40 16.80 -4.33
CA HIS A 511 -11.03 17.17 -4.64
C HIS A 511 -10.18 17.24 -3.36
N THR A 512 -9.45 16.16 -3.05
CA THR A 512 -8.45 16.15 -1.97
C THR A 512 -7.08 16.49 -2.52
N ASN A 513 -6.31 17.28 -1.77
CA ASN A 513 -4.93 17.61 -2.10
C ASN A 513 -4.06 16.34 -2.09
N ARG A 514 -3.84 15.74 -3.25
CA ARG A 514 -2.91 14.62 -3.44
C ARG A 514 -1.59 15.18 -3.94
N ILE A 515 -0.78 15.70 -3.03
CA ILE A 515 0.45 16.45 -3.35
C ILE A 515 1.51 15.49 -3.89
N VAL A 516 1.91 15.65 -5.17
CA VAL A 516 3.20 15.17 -5.68
C VAL A 516 4.12 16.39 -5.74
N CYS A 517 5.24 16.31 -5.03
CA CYS A 517 6.26 17.35 -5.09
C CYS A 517 6.97 17.30 -6.45
N ALA A 518 6.61 18.20 -7.35
CA ALA A 518 7.49 18.62 -8.44
C ALA A 518 7.29 20.13 -8.66
N PRO A 519 8.31 20.97 -8.45
CA PRO A 519 8.28 22.39 -8.84
C PRO A 519 8.27 22.60 -10.36
N GLU A 520 8.28 21.52 -11.14
CA GLU A 520 8.41 21.55 -12.60
C GLU A 520 7.14 21.04 -13.26
N MET A 521 6.12 21.88 -13.35
CA MET A 521 5.21 22.00 -14.51
C MET A 521 4.38 23.28 -14.31
N ALA A 522 5.03 24.42 -14.53
CA ALA A 522 4.36 25.71 -14.66
C ALA A 522 3.29 25.61 -15.76
N TYR A 523 2.01 25.70 -15.36
CA TYR A 523 0.91 25.71 -16.32
C TYR A 523 0.83 27.08 -16.98
N ALA A 524 1.49 27.18 -18.14
CA ALA A 524 0.97 27.91 -19.29
C ALA A 524 1.84 27.66 -20.52
N MET A 525 1.18 27.34 -21.62
CA MET A 525 1.73 27.20 -22.96
C MET A 525 2.84 26.15 -23.07
N SER A 526 2.47 24.88 -23.33
CA SER A 526 3.36 24.13 -24.21
C SER A 526 2.98 24.46 -25.64
N GLU A 527 3.97 24.92 -26.40
CA GLU A 527 4.08 24.48 -27.78
C GLU A 527 4.06 22.95 -27.73
N SER A 528 2.97 22.33 -28.18
CA SER A 528 2.86 20.90 -28.49
C SER A 528 3.74 19.95 -27.64
N GLY A 529 3.47 19.70 -26.35
CA GLY A 529 4.27 18.66 -25.67
C GLY A 529 4.22 18.43 -24.15
N CYS A 530 3.56 19.26 -23.33
CA CYS A 530 3.68 19.10 -21.86
C CYS A 530 2.81 17.99 -21.24
N TRP A 531 1.90 17.38 -21.99
CA TRP A 531 1.08 16.28 -21.47
C TRP A 531 1.88 14.98 -21.54
N SER A 532 2.59 14.66 -20.46
CA SER A 532 3.48 13.48 -20.36
C SER A 532 2.74 12.14 -20.45
N ALA A 533 1.43 12.12 -20.22
CA ALA A 533 0.61 10.91 -20.24
C ALA A 533 -0.78 11.13 -20.86
N SER A 534 -1.38 10.04 -21.34
CA SER A 534 -2.77 10.02 -21.79
C SER A 534 -3.74 9.95 -20.61
N ASN A 535 -4.91 10.60 -20.72
CA ASN A 535 -6.00 10.55 -19.73
C ASN A 535 -5.58 11.04 -18.34
N THR A 536 -5.01 12.24 -18.28
CA THR A 536 -4.47 12.80 -17.04
C THR A 536 -5.30 13.99 -16.57
N LEU A 537 -5.68 13.98 -15.29
CA LEU A 537 -6.23 15.09 -14.54
C LEU A 537 -5.14 15.67 -13.63
N TYR A 538 -4.96 16.97 -13.69
CA TYR A 538 -4.14 17.73 -12.77
C TYR A 538 -5.06 18.51 -11.85
N SER A 539 -4.83 18.41 -10.55
CA SER A 539 -5.60 19.14 -9.55
C SER A 539 -4.67 19.93 -8.64
N TYR A 540 -5.08 21.13 -8.27
CA TYR A 540 -4.49 21.94 -7.21
C TYR A 540 -5.58 22.29 -6.22
N SER A 541 -5.29 22.23 -4.93
CA SER A 541 -6.09 22.87 -3.88
C SER A 541 -5.13 23.62 -2.95
N GLY A 542 -5.45 24.85 -2.62
CA GLY A 542 -4.59 25.67 -1.78
C GLY A 542 -5.12 27.09 -1.69
N THR A 543 -4.22 28.05 -1.61
CA THR A 543 -4.53 29.47 -1.52
C THR A 543 -3.87 30.24 -2.64
N ILE A 544 -4.65 31.10 -3.29
CA ILE A 544 -4.16 32.15 -4.19
C ILE A 544 -4.24 33.51 -3.48
N TRP A 545 -3.21 34.34 -3.62
CA TRP A 545 -3.12 35.63 -2.94
C TRP A 545 -3.37 36.80 -3.88
N ASN A 546 -4.31 37.67 -3.49
CA ASN A 546 -4.38 39.02 -4.01
C ASN A 546 -3.67 39.97 -3.05
N ARG A 547 -2.46 40.41 -3.42
CA ARG A 547 -1.66 41.35 -2.61
C ARG A 547 -2.02 42.81 -2.85
N GLU A 548 -2.75 43.06 -3.93
CA GLU A 548 -3.23 44.39 -4.30
C GLU A 548 -4.59 44.68 -3.65
N GLU A 549 -5.08 45.90 -3.82
CA GLU A 549 -6.46 46.25 -3.47
C GLU A 549 -7.48 45.38 -4.21
N ASP A 550 -8.73 45.37 -3.74
CA ASP A 550 -9.81 44.60 -4.34
C ASP A 550 -9.88 44.81 -5.87
N ALA A 551 -9.81 43.72 -6.62
CA ALA A 551 -9.71 43.75 -8.08
C ALA A 551 -10.64 42.73 -8.74
N ASP A 552 -10.95 42.95 -10.01
CA ASP A 552 -11.68 41.98 -10.82
C ASP A 552 -10.64 41.09 -11.51
N TRP A 553 -10.73 39.79 -11.30
CA TRP A 553 -9.84 38.81 -11.92
C TRP A 553 -10.63 37.99 -12.94
N THR A 554 -10.10 37.82 -14.14
CA THR A 554 -10.67 36.93 -15.15
C THR A 554 -9.87 35.65 -15.22
N PHE A 555 -10.49 34.52 -14.87
CA PHE A 555 -9.94 33.20 -15.13
C PHE A 555 -10.36 32.74 -16.51
N ALA A 556 -9.42 32.21 -17.30
CA ALA A 556 -9.69 31.68 -18.62
C ALA A 556 -9.09 30.27 -18.77
N ALA A 557 -9.73 29.42 -19.56
CA ALA A 557 -9.27 28.07 -19.84
C ALA A 557 -9.42 27.73 -21.32
N SER A 558 -8.46 26.98 -21.86
CA SER A 558 -8.51 26.39 -23.20
C SER A 558 -8.05 24.93 -23.12
N VAL A 559 -8.99 24.05 -22.81
CA VAL A 559 -8.77 22.61 -22.58
C VAL A 559 -10.06 21.82 -22.84
N ILE A 560 -9.99 20.49 -22.76
CA ILE A 560 -11.19 19.63 -22.84
C ILE A 560 -12.01 19.75 -21.54
N HIS A 561 -11.35 19.83 -20.38
CA HIS A 561 -12.03 20.03 -19.09
C HIS A 561 -11.23 20.96 -18.19
N ALA A 562 -11.89 21.99 -17.66
CA ALA A 562 -11.36 22.85 -16.60
C ALA A 562 -12.44 23.12 -15.54
N TYR A 563 -12.02 23.12 -14.28
CA TYR A 563 -12.81 23.58 -13.15
C TYR A 563 -11.94 24.50 -12.30
N VAL A 564 -12.49 25.66 -11.94
CA VAL A 564 -11.89 26.61 -10.99
C VAL A 564 -12.95 26.99 -9.97
N GLU A 565 -12.60 26.83 -8.71
CA GLU A 565 -13.37 27.28 -7.56
C GLU A 565 -12.53 28.27 -6.76
N LEU A 566 -13.18 29.32 -6.26
CA LEU A 566 -12.60 30.29 -5.35
C LEU A 566 -13.54 30.47 -4.16
N ASP A 567 -13.02 30.30 -2.94
CA ASP A 567 -13.76 30.38 -1.67
C ASP A 567 -15.06 29.56 -1.64
N GLY A 568 -15.00 28.32 -2.14
CA GLY A 568 -16.16 27.43 -2.19
C GLY A 568 -17.17 27.76 -3.29
N LYS A 569 -16.90 28.75 -4.15
CA LYS A 569 -17.77 29.15 -5.26
C LYS A 569 -17.14 28.79 -6.59
N GLU A 570 -17.91 28.13 -7.45
CA GLU A 570 -17.48 27.85 -8.81
C GLU A 570 -17.30 29.16 -9.60
N VAL A 571 -16.06 29.40 -10.01
CA VAL A 571 -15.67 30.54 -10.85
C VAL A 571 -15.69 30.14 -12.32
N LEU A 572 -15.09 29.02 -12.70
CA LEU A 572 -14.97 28.61 -14.10
C LEU A 572 -15.29 27.13 -14.25
N ARG A 573 -16.09 26.79 -15.26
CA ARG A 573 -16.31 25.42 -15.71
C ARG A 573 -16.28 25.37 -17.23
N ALA A 574 -15.34 24.59 -17.78
CA ALA A 574 -15.26 24.30 -19.21
C ALA A 574 -15.60 22.83 -19.43
N TYR A 575 -16.72 22.57 -20.13
CA TYR A 575 -17.21 21.22 -20.43
C TYR A 575 -17.87 21.19 -21.82
N PRO A 576 -17.21 20.67 -22.86
CA PRO A 576 -17.86 20.45 -24.14
C PRO A 576 -18.77 19.22 -24.06
N SER A 577 -19.93 19.28 -24.71
CA SER A 577 -20.82 18.11 -24.87
C SER A 577 -20.16 16.96 -25.67
N ASN A 578 -19.10 17.27 -26.43
CA ASN A 578 -18.28 16.35 -27.20
C ASN A 578 -16.83 16.37 -26.70
N TRP A 579 -16.44 15.33 -25.96
CA TRP A 579 -15.14 15.16 -25.30
C TRP A 579 -13.92 15.03 -26.24
N SER A 580 -14.10 15.26 -27.54
CA SER A 580 -13.05 15.29 -28.57
C SER A 580 -12.61 16.70 -28.95
N GLN A 581 -13.21 17.76 -28.37
CA GLN A 581 -12.94 19.14 -28.76
C GLN A 581 -12.42 19.97 -27.59
N ARG A 582 -11.53 20.92 -27.88
CA ARG A 582 -11.08 21.93 -26.91
C ARG A 582 -12.05 23.11 -26.90
N TYR A 583 -12.41 23.57 -25.70
CA TYR A 583 -13.29 24.72 -25.49
C TYR A 583 -12.52 25.85 -24.80
N ALA A 584 -12.58 27.04 -25.39
CA ALA A 584 -12.04 28.26 -24.79
C ALA A 584 -13.16 29.03 -24.07
N THR A 585 -13.00 29.30 -22.79
CA THR A 585 -13.96 30.05 -21.98
C THR A 585 -13.25 30.91 -20.94
N ASN A 586 -13.90 31.98 -20.49
CA ASN A 586 -13.45 32.79 -19.38
C ASN A 586 -14.59 33.15 -18.42
N ARG A 587 -14.24 33.58 -17.22
CA ARG A 587 -15.16 34.12 -16.23
C ARG A 587 -14.44 35.11 -15.31
N THR A 588 -15.06 36.27 -15.15
CA THR A 588 -14.58 37.34 -14.26
C THR A 588 -15.22 37.20 -12.88
N VAL A 589 -14.42 37.34 -11.83
CA VAL A 589 -14.84 37.31 -10.43
C VAL A 589 -14.16 38.43 -9.66
N ARG A 590 -14.86 39.00 -8.68
CA ARG A 590 -14.29 39.97 -7.74
C ARG A 590 -13.42 39.23 -6.71
N VAL A 591 -12.17 39.64 -6.56
CA VAL A 591 -11.21 39.08 -5.60
C VAL A 591 -10.79 40.20 -4.66
N THR A 592 -11.10 40.05 -3.38
CA THR A 592 -10.73 41.04 -2.36
C THR A 592 -9.24 40.99 -2.07
N LYS A 593 -8.70 41.97 -1.37
CA LYS A 593 -7.32 41.91 -0.86
C LYS A 593 -7.19 40.78 0.15
N GLY A 594 -6.15 39.94 0.01
CA GLY A 594 -5.83 38.87 0.94
C GLY A 594 -5.79 37.48 0.31
N ALA A 595 -5.86 36.47 1.18
CA ALA A 595 -5.85 35.06 0.81
C ALA A 595 -7.23 34.58 0.37
N HIS A 596 -7.26 33.82 -0.73
CA HIS A 596 -8.46 33.18 -1.25
C HIS A 596 -8.23 31.68 -1.44
N ARG A 597 -9.14 30.85 -0.94
CA ARG A 597 -9.05 29.41 -1.14
C ARG A 597 -9.32 29.11 -2.60
N MET A 598 -8.44 28.36 -3.26
CA MET A 598 -8.57 28.02 -4.67
C MET A 598 -8.52 26.52 -4.87
N VAL A 599 -9.44 26.00 -5.67
CA VAL A 599 -9.38 24.63 -6.21
C VAL A 599 -9.35 24.71 -7.72
N VAL A 600 -8.41 24.01 -8.33
CA VAL A 600 -8.25 23.93 -9.78
C VAL A 600 -8.21 22.47 -10.19
N SER A 601 -8.84 22.16 -11.32
CA SER A 601 -8.78 20.85 -11.94
C SER A 601 -8.76 20.98 -13.46
N VAL A 602 -7.79 20.35 -14.12
CA VAL A 602 -7.59 20.40 -15.58
C VAL A 602 -7.37 18.98 -16.10
N ALA A 603 -8.13 18.54 -17.10
CA ALA A 603 -7.96 17.21 -17.68
C ALA A 603 -7.57 17.25 -19.16
N SER A 604 -6.72 16.30 -19.54
CA SER A 604 -6.38 15.94 -20.92
C SER A 604 -6.76 14.48 -21.18
N ILE A 605 -7.47 14.21 -22.28
CA ILE A 605 -7.87 12.87 -22.71
C ILE A 605 -7.08 12.57 -23.99
N LYS A 606 -6.34 11.44 -24.04
CA LYS A 606 -5.57 11.06 -25.23
C LYS A 606 -5.86 9.60 -25.62
N TYR A 607 -6.02 9.39 -26.92
CA TYR A 607 -5.76 8.13 -27.60
C TYR A 607 -4.35 8.21 -28.23
N PRO A 608 -3.49 7.18 -28.11
CA PRO A 608 -2.15 7.22 -28.71
C PRO A 608 -2.27 7.16 -30.24
N GLY A 609 -2.00 8.26 -30.95
CA GLY A 609 -1.92 8.26 -32.43
C GLY A 609 -2.04 9.64 -33.11
N ASP A 610 -2.90 10.54 -32.63
CA ASP A 610 -3.40 11.67 -33.45
C ASP A 610 -2.99 13.08 -32.99
N MET A 611 -1.84 13.23 -32.32
CA MET A 611 -1.48 14.52 -31.70
C MET A 611 -1.21 15.67 -32.69
N ALA A 612 -1.00 15.42 -33.98
CA ALA A 612 -0.65 16.47 -34.93
C ALA A 612 -1.86 17.20 -35.56
N ASN A 613 -3.03 16.56 -35.67
CA ASN A 613 -4.13 17.09 -36.49
C ASN A 613 -5.35 17.59 -35.69
N ASP A 614 -5.69 16.97 -34.54
CA ASP A 614 -6.89 17.36 -33.77
C ASP A 614 -6.67 18.53 -32.80
N MET A 615 -5.40 18.92 -32.60
CA MET A 615 -5.06 20.12 -31.86
C MET A 615 -5.39 21.42 -32.65
N LEU A 616 -5.85 21.36 -33.89
CA LEU A 616 -6.08 22.58 -34.69
C LEU A 616 -7.51 23.13 -34.60
N ASN A 617 -8.45 22.42 -33.98
CA ASN A 617 -9.86 22.83 -33.94
C ASN A 617 -10.31 23.22 -32.52
N VAL A 618 -9.98 24.44 -32.09
CA VAL A 618 -10.72 25.09 -31.00
C VAL A 618 -12.13 25.39 -31.52
N TYR A 619 -13.15 24.78 -30.92
CA TYR A 619 -14.53 25.15 -31.24
C TYR A 619 -14.74 26.58 -30.71
N ASN A 620 -15.08 27.53 -31.59
CA ASN A 620 -15.12 29.00 -31.40
C ASN A 620 -13.82 29.74 -31.80
N ASN A 621 -13.60 29.85 -33.12
CA ASN A 621 -12.42 30.43 -33.80
C ASN A 621 -12.12 31.93 -33.54
N THR A 622 -12.85 32.58 -32.63
CA THR A 622 -12.68 34.02 -32.32
C THR A 622 -11.61 34.30 -31.26
N TRP A 623 -11.04 33.25 -30.67
CA TRP A 623 -10.01 33.32 -29.64
C TRP A 623 -8.62 33.12 -30.26
N THR A 624 -7.61 33.87 -29.82
CA THR A 624 -6.21 33.72 -30.28
C THR A 624 -5.46 32.58 -29.59
N TRP A 625 -6.19 31.56 -29.09
CA TRP A 625 -5.71 30.53 -28.17
C TRP A 625 -5.34 29.19 -28.86
N ASN A 626 -5.27 29.18 -30.19
CA ASN A 626 -5.20 27.96 -31.03
C ASN A 626 -3.97 27.08 -30.76
N ASP A 627 -2.91 27.64 -30.20
CA ASP A 627 -1.62 27.01 -29.90
C ASP A 627 -1.39 26.75 -28.40
N LYS A 628 -2.30 27.19 -27.51
CA LYS A 628 -2.08 27.20 -26.06
C LYS A 628 -3.16 26.44 -25.30
N SER A 629 -2.74 25.55 -24.38
CA SER A 629 -3.64 24.78 -23.51
C SER A 629 -3.37 25.06 -22.03
N GLY A 630 -4.42 25.15 -21.21
CA GLY A 630 -4.31 25.32 -19.75
C GLY A 630 -5.34 26.28 -19.16
N ILE A 631 -5.10 26.72 -17.91
CA ILE A 631 -5.83 27.80 -17.23
C ILE A 631 -4.89 29.01 -17.10
N MET A 632 -5.45 30.22 -17.25
CA MET A 632 -4.75 31.49 -17.18
C MET A 632 -5.56 32.52 -16.37
N LEU A 633 -4.90 33.61 -15.98
CA LEU A 633 -5.48 34.68 -15.16
C LEU A 633 -5.25 36.04 -15.83
N ASP A 634 -6.23 36.93 -15.77
CA ASP A 634 -6.04 38.35 -16.07
C ASP A 634 -6.48 39.15 -14.83
N ARG A 635 -5.52 39.71 -14.10
CA ARG A 635 -5.77 40.49 -12.88
C ARG A 635 -6.47 41.82 -13.12
N GLN A 636 -6.60 42.25 -14.37
CA GLN A 636 -7.34 43.46 -14.74
C GLN A 636 -8.81 43.18 -15.03
N GLY A 637 -9.24 41.91 -15.06
CA GLY A 637 -10.66 41.58 -15.14
C GLY A 637 -11.29 41.83 -16.51
N ARG A 638 -10.50 41.90 -17.59
CA ARG A 638 -10.97 42.43 -18.89
C ARG A 638 -11.91 41.50 -19.64
N GLY A 639 -11.96 40.20 -19.33
CA GLY A 639 -12.79 39.25 -20.08
C GLY A 639 -12.38 39.08 -21.55
N SER A 640 -11.15 39.43 -21.90
CA SER A 640 -10.66 39.49 -23.30
C SER A 640 -10.61 38.11 -23.96
N LYS A 641 -10.75 38.05 -25.29
CA LYS A 641 -10.49 36.83 -26.08
C LYS A 641 -9.04 36.73 -26.58
N ASN A 642 -8.22 37.74 -26.29
CA ASN A 642 -6.82 37.78 -26.67
C ASN A 642 -5.95 37.13 -25.57
N VAL A 643 -5.20 36.09 -25.91
CA VAL A 643 -4.34 35.39 -24.95
C VAL A 643 -3.23 36.27 -24.36
N ALA A 644 -2.82 37.33 -25.06
CA ALA A 644 -1.81 38.27 -24.57
C ALA A 644 -2.26 39.09 -23.34
N ASP A 645 -3.57 39.13 -23.07
CA ASP A 645 -4.13 39.80 -21.91
C ASP A 645 -4.09 38.94 -20.64
N TYR A 646 -3.66 37.68 -20.74
CA TYR A 646 -3.63 36.74 -19.62
C TYR A 646 -2.20 36.39 -19.22
N GLU A 647 -1.95 36.32 -17.92
CA GLU A 647 -0.73 35.82 -17.31
C GLU A 647 -0.82 34.32 -16.96
N ARG A 648 0.36 33.72 -16.81
CA ARG A 648 0.52 32.34 -16.38
C ARG A 648 0.20 32.26 -14.88
N LEU A 649 -0.49 31.20 -14.47
CA LEU A 649 -0.64 30.88 -13.06
C LEU A 649 0.64 30.20 -12.56
N GLU A 650 1.68 31.00 -12.36
CA GLU A 650 3.00 30.58 -11.92
C GLU A 650 3.38 31.35 -10.65
N ASP A 651 3.75 30.63 -9.59
CA ASP A 651 4.32 31.27 -8.41
C ASP A 651 5.80 31.56 -8.67
N PRO A 652 6.34 32.74 -8.29
CA PRO A 652 7.77 33.03 -8.44
C PRO A 652 8.66 32.26 -7.44
N GLY A 653 8.09 31.34 -6.65
CA GLY A 653 8.81 30.49 -5.71
C GLY A 653 9.00 31.13 -4.33
N ASP A 654 8.33 32.25 -4.07
CA ASP A 654 8.36 32.98 -2.80
C ASP A 654 6.99 32.97 -2.07
N GLY A 655 5.97 32.34 -2.65
CA GLY A 655 4.62 32.25 -2.07
C GLY A 655 3.83 33.55 -2.14
N SER A 656 4.30 34.53 -2.91
CA SER A 656 3.59 35.78 -3.16
C SER A 656 2.26 35.56 -3.89
N LEU A 657 2.13 34.47 -4.67
CA LEU A 657 0.92 34.13 -5.41
C LEU A 657 0.24 32.87 -4.88
N PHE A 658 0.97 31.78 -4.69
CA PHE A 658 0.42 30.48 -4.29
C PHE A 658 1.04 29.94 -3.02
N THR A 659 0.17 29.52 -2.11
CA THR A 659 0.53 28.78 -0.89
C THR A 659 -0.42 27.58 -0.71
N LEU A 660 -0.04 26.62 0.15
CA LEU A 660 -0.93 25.50 0.49
C LEU A 660 -2.07 25.91 1.44
N SER A 661 -1.87 26.96 2.24
CA SER A 661 -2.85 27.52 3.19
C SER A 661 -2.81 29.05 3.20
N SER A 662 -3.88 29.66 3.70
CA SER A 662 -4.00 31.11 3.89
C SER A 662 -3.25 31.63 5.11
N GLU A 663 -2.73 30.72 5.92
CA GLU A 663 -1.97 31.02 7.13
C GLU A 663 -0.52 31.36 6.74
N GLN A 664 -0.32 32.59 6.31
CA GLN A 664 1.00 33.22 6.25
C GLN A 664 1.36 33.83 7.61
N ASP A 665 0.93 33.19 8.69
CA ASP A 665 1.16 33.59 10.08
C ASP A 665 2.05 32.54 10.73
N ASP A 666 2.86 32.94 11.72
CA ASP A 666 3.70 32.04 12.51
C ASP A 666 2.89 30.93 13.24
N SER A 667 1.55 30.92 13.11
CA SER A 667 0.61 29.90 13.58
C SER A 667 0.81 28.51 12.95
N TRP A 668 1.56 28.41 11.86
CA TRP A 668 1.80 27.12 11.20
C TRP A 668 2.85 26.26 11.92
N LEU A 669 3.74 26.86 12.70
CA LEU A 669 4.80 26.11 13.36
C LEU A 669 4.19 25.14 14.38
N PRO A 670 4.75 23.94 14.52
CA PRO A 670 4.22 22.97 15.46
C PRO A 670 4.33 23.49 16.89
N ALA A 671 3.20 23.53 17.60
CA ALA A 671 3.18 23.96 18.99
C ALA A 671 3.54 22.79 19.91
N PHE A 672 4.71 22.86 20.55
CA PHE A 672 5.11 21.91 21.58
C PHE A 672 4.99 22.51 22.98
N ASP A 673 4.41 21.75 23.91
CA ASP A 673 4.31 22.17 25.32
C ASP A 673 5.71 22.36 25.93
N ARG A 674 6.68 21.53 25.51
CA ARG A 674 8.10 21.66 25.86
C ARG A 674 9.00 21.39 24.67
N VAL A 675 10.06 22.18 24.52
CA VAL A 675 11.16 21.98 23.58
C VAL A 675 12.46 21.74 24.34
N ASN A 676 13.15 20.64 24.04
CA ASN A 676 14.48 20.34 24.55
C ASN A 676 15.47 20.26 23.39
N VAL A 677 16.63 20.92 23.54
CA VAL A 677 17.72 20.85 22.55
C VAL A 677 19.02 20.53 23.29
N ASP A 678 19.47 19.29 23.23
CA ASP A 678 20.67 18.84 23.95
C ASP A 678 21.95 19.42 23.33
N GLU A 679 23.03 19.38 24.11
CA GLU A 679 24.34 19.85 23.68
C GLU A 679 24.80 19.17 22.39
N GLY A 680 25.29 19.96 21.43
CA GLY A 680 25.69 19.49 20.10
C GLY A 680 24.54 19.32 19.10
N ALA A 681 23.28 19.43 19.53
CA ALA A 681 22.11 19.40 18.64
C ALA A 681 21.67 20.81 18.20
N VAL A 682 20.97 20.87 17.07
CA VAL A 682 20.52 22.12 16.44
C VAL A 682 19.02 22.08 16.12
N LEU A 683 18.27 23.09 16.57
CA LEU A 683 16.93 23.42 16.08
C LEU A 683 17.03 24.64 15.15
N ASN A 684 16.80 24.44 13.86
CA ASN A 684 16.88 25.50 12.86
C ASN A 684 15.47 25.97 12.46
N LEU A 685 15.14 27.23 12.76
CA LEU A 685 13.84 27.85 12.49
C LEU A 685 13.73 28.44 11.08
N ASP A 686 14.79 28.36 10.27
CA ASP A 686 14.83 28.76 8.85
C ASP A 686 14.17 30.12 8.55
N GLY A 687 14.43 31.11 9.37
CA GLY A 687 13.93 32.49 9.27
C GLY A 687 12.61 32.79 9.99
N HIS A 688 12.03 31.85 10.74
CA HIS A 688 10.78 32.05 11.47
C HIS A 688 10.97 32.52 12.91
N ALA A 689 10.02 33.31 13.42
CA ALA A 689 9.89 33.50 14.86
C ALA A 689 9.16 32.29 15.46
N TYR A 690 9.59 31.81 16.62
CA TYR A 690 9.01 30.65 17.29
C TYR A 690 8.60 30.97 18.72
N SER A 691 7.40 30.54 19.11
CA SER A 691 6.91 30.64 20.48
C SER A 691 6.98 29.29 21.16
N ALA A 692 7.89 29.15 22.12
CA ALA A 692 7.98 27.96 22.97
C ALA A 692 7.16 28.19 24.24
N GLN A 693 6.36 27.19 24.65
CA GLN A 693 5.76 27.20 25.97
C GLN A 693 6.86 26.99 27.02
N ASP A 694 7.48 25.82 27.07
CA ASP A 694 8.66 25.58 27.89
C ASP A 694 9.89 25.25 27.02
N ILE A 695 11.09 25.66 27.44
CA ILE A 695 12.35 25.36 26.75
C ILE A 695 13.46 24.92 27.70
N SER A 696 14.28 23.94 27.29
CA SER A 696 15.45 23.43 28.03
C SER A 696 16.58 22.97 27.11
N GLY A 697 17.73 22.64 27.72
CA GLY A 697 18.85 21.99 27.05
C GLY A 697 20.13 22.84 27.03
N GLY A 698 21.09 22.42 26.21
CA GLY A 698 22.40 23.06 26.05
C GLY A 698 22.88 23.15 24.60
N GLY A 699 21.99 22.93 23.63
CA GLY A 699 22.28 22.97 22.20
C GLY A 699 22.13 24.36 21.58
N THR A 700 21.78 24.41 20.30
CA THR A 700 21.64 25.67 19.54
C THR A 700 20.28 25.78 18.85
N VAL A 701 19.62 26.93 18.97
CA VAL A 701 18.47 27.33 18.16
C VAL A 701 18.91 28.40 17.17
N THR A 702 18.75 28.19 15.87
CA THR A 702 19.24 29.11 14.82
C THR A 702 18.13 29.55 13.88
N GLY A 703 18.44 30.55 13.05
CA GLY A 703 17.54 30.98 11.98
C GLY A 703 16.25 31.63 12.50
N GLY A 704 16.18 32.18 13.70
CA GLY A 704 14.92 32.74 14.17
C GLY A 704 14.96 33.32 15.56
N ASP A 705 14.00 34.19 15.83
CA ASP A 705 13.74 34.72 17.16
C ASP A 705 12.89 33.73 17.97
N VAL A 706 13.15 33.61 19.27
CA VAL A 706 12.40 32.73 20.17
C VAL A 706 11.76 33.53 21.29
N THR A 707 10.46 33.31 21.50
CA THR A 707 9.74 33.79 22.69
C THR A 707 9.39 32.62 23.60
N VAL A 708 9.75 32.72 24.87
CA VAL A 708 9.41 31.74 25.91
C VAL A 708 8.22 32.25 26.71
N ASN A 709 7.10 31.53 26.63
CA ASN A 709 5.83 31.92 27.26
C ASN A 709 5.64 31.34 28.66
N GLY A 710 6.10 30.11 28.88
CA GLY A 710 5.95 29.33 30.11
C GLY A 710 7.22 29.36 30.93
N ALA A 711 8.13 28.40 30.73
CA ALA A 711 9.33 28.25 31.54
C ALA A 711 10.62 28.03 30.74
N PHE A 712 11.69 28.70 31.16
CA PHE A 712 13.07 28.29 30.90
C PHE A 712 13.49 27.28 31.96
N ILE A 713 13.69 26.03 31.56
CA ILE A 713 13.95 24.92 32.47
C ILE A 713 15.44 24.57 32.44
N ALA A 714 16.08 24.70 33.60
CA ALA A 714 17.42 24.17 33.85
C ALA A 714 17.28 22.75 34.43
N ASP A 715 17.37 21.74 33.58
CA ASP A 715 17.35 20.33 34.02
C ASP A 715 18.74 19.82 34.41
N SER A 716 18.76 18.63 35.03
CA SER A 716 20.00 18.01 35.52
C SER A 716 21.03 17.79 34.42
N ARG A 717 20.62 17.51 33.17
CA ARG A 717 21.55 17.34 32.04
C ARG A 717 22.25 18.65 31.68
N SER A 718 21.46 19.71 31.51
CA SER A 718 21.95 21.06 31.17
C SER A 718 22.88 21.59 32.26
N VAL A 719 22.50 21.38 33.53
CA VAL A 719 23.25 21.86 34.69
C VAL A 719 24.52 21.04 34.96
N ALA A 720 24.48 19.71 34.79
CA ALA A 720 25.66 18.87 35.01
C ALA A 720 26.77 19.12 33.98
N GLY A 721 26.40 19.34 32.71
CA GLY A 721 27.36 19.67 31.64
C GLY A 721 27.81 21.13 31.67
N GLY A 722 27.06 22.02 32.31
CA GLY A 722 27.27 23.47 32.21
C GLY A 722 27.03 24.00 30.79
N GLY A 723 26.25 23.28 29.98
CA GLY A 723 25.95 23.64 28.60
C GLY A 723 25.21 24.97 28.51
N THR A 724 25.40 25.73 27.45
CA THR A 724 24.69 27.01 27.24
C THR A 724 23.74 26.82 26.08
N LEU A 725 22.44 27.06 26.30
CA LEU A 725 21.49 27.07 25.18
C LEU A 725 21.72 28.33 24.34
N ALA A 726 22.25 28.15 23.14
CA ALA A 726 22.60 29.24 22.23
C ALA A 726 21.46 29.57 21.27
N PHE A 727 21.24 30.86 20.99
CA PHE A 727 20.22 31.37 20.08
C PHE A 727 20.90 32.28 19.03
N GLY A 728 20.72 31.96 17.75
CA GLY A 728 21.22 32.80 16.65
C GLY A 728 20.38 34.06 16.42
N GLY A 729 19.12 34.07 16.88
CA GLY A 729 18.25 35.25 16.89
C GLY A 729 18.16 35.90 18.27
N ARG A 730 17.10 36.68 18.47
CA ARG A 730 16.73 37.25 19.77
C ARG A 730 16.03 36.21 20.64
N LEU A 731 16.31 36.20 21.94
CA LEU A 731 15.54 35.47 22.95
C LEU A 731 14.66 36.44 23.75
N ALA A 732 13.36 36.20 23.80
CA ALA A 732 12.42 37.00 24.58
C ALA A 732 11.71 36.15 25.63
N PHE A 733 11.48 36.72 26.81
CA PHE A 733 10.64 36.14 27.85
C PHE A 733 9.33 36.93 27.93
N ALA A 734 8.21 36.23 27.76
CA ALA A 734 6.89 36.82 27.90
C ALA A 734 6.63 37.25 29.36
N GLU A 735 5.66 38.15 29.56
CA GLU A 735 5.22 38.49 30.91
C GLU A 735 4.72 37.24 31.63
N GLY A 736 5.21 37.01 32.85
CA GLY A 736 4.88 35.84 33.64
C GLY A 736 5.75 34.61 33.40
N ALA A 737 6.61 34.59 32.37
CA ALA A 737 7.52 33.49 32.09
C ALA A 737 8.45 33.20 33.29
N LYS A 738 8.72 31.91 33.54
CA LYS A 738 9.43 31.43 34.72
C LYS A 738 10.80 30.87 34.41
N PHE A 739 11.70 30.94 35.37
CA PHE A 739 12.91 30.12 35.41
C PHE A 739 12.70 28.99 36.42
N LYS A 740 12.86 27.75 35.99
CA LYS A 740 12.66 26.56 36.82
C LYS A 740 13.91 25.71 36.85
N ALA A 741 14.50 25.55 38.02
CA ALA A 741 15.57 24.58 38.24
C ALA A 741 14.94 23.22 38.56
N ALA A 742 15.06 22.29 37.62
CA ALA A 742 14.64 20.89 37.78
C ALA A 742 15.87 20.02 38.07
N VAL A 743 16.65 20.42 39.08
CA VAL A 743 17.91 19.77 39.47
C VAL A 743 18.05 19.81 40.99
N ASP A 744 18.47 18.69 41.57
CA ASP A 744 18.74 18.62 43.00
C ASP A 744 20.05 19.33 43.34
N ARG A 745 20.12 19.93 44.55
CA ARG A 745 21.32 20.64 45.01
C ARG A 745 22.60 19.80 44.91
N ALA A 746 22.50 18.50 45.15
CA ALA A 746 23.64 17.59 45.11
C ALA A 746 24.21 17.42 43.70
N GLU A 747 23.39 17.67 42.68
CA GLU A 747 23.74 17.52 41.27
C GLU A 747 24.28 18.82 40.66
N VAL A 748 24.18 19.95 41.36
CA VAL A 748 24.72 21.23 40.88
C VAL A 748 26.24 21.24 41.02
N PRO A 749 27.01 21.34 39.90
CA PRO A 749 28.47 21.40 39.94
C PRO A 749 28.98 22.51 40.86
N GLN A 750 30.12 22.27 41.51
CA GLN A 750 30.74 23.27 42.39
C GLN A 750 31.07 24.56 41.63
N SER A 751 31.51 24.46 40.37
CA SER A 751 31.77 25.61 39.49
C SER A 751 30.55 26.51 39.32
N ILE A 752 29.34 25.94 39.14
CA ILE A 752 28.09 26.68 39.02
C ILE A 752 27.68 27.30 40.37
N ARG A 753 27.93 26.58 41.47
CA ARG A 753 27.66 27.09 42.82
C ARG A 753 28.54 28.28 43.19
N GLU A 754 29.77 28.31 42.70
CA GLU A 754 30.75 29.34 43.02
C GLU A 754 30.72 30.52 42.05
N ASN A 755 30.55 30.26 40.75
CA ASN A 755 30.76 31.29 39.72
C ASN A 755 29.48 31.64 38.94
N GLY A 756 28.39 30.93 39.20
CA GLY A 756 27.22 30.95 38.33
C GLY A 756 27.48 30.22 37.01
N TRP A 757 26.48 30.25 36.15
CA TRP A 757 26.45 29.53 34.88
C TRP A 757 25.75 30.37 33.82
N LEU A 758 26.31 30.40 32.62
CA LEU A 758 25.68 31.00 31.45
C LEU A 758 24.67 30.00 30.89
N ALA A 759 23.40 30.14 31.27
CA ALA A 759 22.36 29.18 30.90
C ALA A 759 21.84 29.37 29.47
N ALA A 760 21.84 30.62 28.98
CA ALA A 760 21.50 30.92 27.60
C ALA A 760 22.35 32.07 27.04
N TYR A 761 22.54 32.07 25.73
CA TYR A 761 23.18 33.16 24.99
C TYR A 761 22.41 33.43 23.71
N ALA A 762 22.11 34.69 23.41
CA ALA A 762 21.36 35.09 22.21
C ALA A 762 22.11 36.17 21.42
N GLU A 763 22.45 35.90 20.16
CA GLU A 763 23.17 36.85 19.29
C GLU A 763 22.36 38.13 19.06
N GLY A 764 21.05 38.01 18.89
CA GLY A 764 20.10 39.12 18.77
C GLY A 764 19.77 39.83 20.10
N GLY A 765 20.38 39.38 21.21
CA GLY A 765 20.15 39.88 22.56
C GLY A 765 18.97 39.23 23.27
N ILE A 766 18.88 39.48 24.59
CA ILE A 766 17.82 38.96 25.45
C ILE A 766 16.85 40.07 25.83
N ALA A 767 15.56 39.85 25.64
CA ALA A 767 14.48 40.76 26.05
C ALA A 767 13.64 40.18 27.19
N GLY A 768 13.29 41.03 28.16
CA GLY A 768 12.66 40.57 29.42
C GLY A 768 13.63 39.76 30.29
N LEU A 769 13.13 39.26 31.42
CA LEU A 769 13.80 38.30 32.29
C LEU A 769 12.74 37.34 32.85
N PRO A 770 13.01 36.03 32.91
CA PRO A 770 12.08 35.12 33.54
C PRO A 770 12.09 35.34 35.06
N GLU A 771 10.92 35.24 35.68
CA GLU A 771 10.84 35.22 37.13
C GLU A 771 11.29 33.86 37.65
N VAL A 772 12.17 33.82 38.65
CA VAL A 772 12.51 32.55 39.30
C VAL A 772 11.24 31.93 39.89
N ASP A 773 10.97 30.66 39.59
CA ASP A 773 9.83 29.91 40.13
C ASP A 773 9.94 29.77 41.66
N GLU A 774 8.81 29.70 42.37
CA GLU A 774 8.79 29.65 43.84
C GLU A 774 9.63 28.51 44.42
N SER A 775 9.63 27.34 43.77
CA SER A 775 10.44 26.19 44.16
C SER A 775 11.95 26.45 44.03
N SER A 776 12.34 27.32 43.09
CA SER A 776 13.72 27.65 42.74
C SER A 776 14.24 28.93 43.42
N ARG A 777 13.34 29.83 43.86
CA ARG A 777 13.65 31.17 44.41
C ARG A 777 14.61 31.16 45.60
N ARG A 778 14.58 30.10 46.42
CA ARG A 778 15.44 29.99 47.61
C ARG A 778 16.92 29.82 47.24
N ASN A 779 17.18 29.23 46.09
CA ASN A 779 18.50 28.74 45.72
C ASN A 779 19.03 29.35 44.42
N TRP A 780 18.23 30.05 43.63
CA TRP A 780 18.66 30.55 42.32
C TRP A 780 18.37 32.03 42.12
N ARG A 781 19.26 32.70 41.37
CA ARG A 781 19.06 34.05 40.80
C ARG A 781 19.27 33.98 39.29
N VAL A 782 18.55 34.84 38.57
CA VAL A 782 18.70 35.01 37.12
C VAL A 782 18.94 36.48 36.82
N PHE A 783 19.91 36.78 35.96
CA PHE A 783 20.26 38.14 35.54
C PHE A 783 20.87 38.13 34.13
N LYS A 784 20.92 39.29 33.48
CA LYS A 784 21.58 39.42 32.17
C LYS A 784 23.06 39.74 32.35
N THR A 785 23.87 39.36 31.37
CA THR A 785 25.21 39.90 31.19
C THR A 785 25.14 41.39 30.79
N ASP A 786 26.26 42.10 30.97
CA ASP A 786 26.33 43.56 30.72
C ASP A 786 26.09 43.93 29.25
N ASP A 787 26.43 43.03 28.31
CA ASP A 787 26.16 43.20 26.88
C ASP A 787 24.69 42.88 26.49
N GLY A 788 23.89 42.40 27.45
CA GLY A 788 22.48 42.05 27.27
C GLY A 788 22.25 40.77 26.46
N ARG A 789 23.29 39.99 26.14
CA ARG A 789 23.21 38.80 25.27
C ARG A 789 23.18 37.48 26.03
N GLY A 790 23.65 37.44 27.27
CA GLY A 790 23.71 36.23 28.09
C GLY A 790 22.68 36.25 29.22
N LEU A 791 22.09 35.08 29.50
CA LEU A 791 21.28 34.80 30.68
C LEU A 791 22.16 34.06 31.69
N MET A 792 22.57 34.76 32.74
CA MET A 792 23.32 34.18 33.84
C MET A 792 22.38 33.68 34.93
N VAL A 793 22.70 32.48 35.44
CA VAL A 793 22.02 31.86 36.57
C VAL A 793 23.05 31.60 37.66
N SER A 794 22.79 32.03 38.90
CA SER A 794 23.68 31.76 40.03
C SER A 794 22.97 31.06 41.17
N TYR A 795 23.67 30.12 41.81
CA TYR A 795 23.16 29.38 42.95
C TYR A 795 23.50 30.12 44.26
N TYR A 796 22.55 30.26 45.18
CA TYR A 796 22.78 30.78 46.53
C TYR A 796 23.57 29.77 47.37
N GLY A 797 24.88 29.80 47.19
CA GLY A 797 25.84 29.06 47.98
C GLY A 797 26.80 29.98 48.72
N ARG A 798 26.31 31.03 49.41
CA ARG A 798 27.13 32.03 50.15
C ARG A 798 28.22 32.72 49.29
N PHE A 799 27.90 33.86 48.68
CA PHE A 799 28.93 34.90 48.49
C PHE A 799 28.73 36.03 49.47
N ALA A 800 29.82 36.36 50.15
CA ALA A 800 30.00 37.58 50.89
C ALA A 800 29.60 38.77 50.01
N VAL A 801 28.89 39.70 50.63
CA VAL A 801 28.55 41.00 50.06
C VAL A 801 29.84 41.65 49.54
N ILE A 802 30.00 41.75 48.21
CA ILE A 802 30.89 42.76 47.64
C ILE A 802 30.04 44.01 47.48
N VAL A 803 30.18 44.91 48.44
CA VAL A 803 29.67 46.28 48.37
C VAL A 803 30.47 46.99 47.29
N ARG A 804 29.77 47.63 46.33
CA ARG A 804 30.37 48.56 45.37
C ARG A 804 30.87 49.82 46.05
#